data_AF-A0A662TNC2-F1
#
_entry.id   AF-A0A662TNC2-F1
#
_cell.length_a   1.000
_cell.length_b   1.000
_cell.length_c   1.000
_cell.angle_alpha   90.00
_cell.angle_beta   90.00
_cell.angle_gamma   90.00
#
_symmetry.space_group_name_H-M   'P 1'
#
loop_
_entity.id
_entity.type
_entity.pdbx_description
1 polymer ?
#
loop_
_entity_poly.entity_id
_entity_poly.type
_entity_poly.pdbx_seq_one_letter_code
_entity_poly.pdbx_strand_id
1 'polypeptide(L)'
;MEFPTVEDRKLLARLFIEKHGLVKHQIESFNRFVERGLQKVIDQKKELVITPTLKVKFGNISLDKCPISLEADRTYTKLTPWEARMRGLTYATDIYLEMTPVRTDPITGAEIETLGTYRVCIGRLPIMVKSKYCVLYKKSRKELIALREDPDDPGGYFIINGSERVIASQEDLVSNRILLTAKKGPSPVCSAKVFSAGHGIRVPIVLERRKVGSLYLSLPSVPGKIPLLVVVKALGMVSDRDIWTAVNPPEEAEIDLYTAINEISRLREVAKRIDISDDIQAVAKKLKMSERRLRELLKALFDVSDKEISNAVNKVVKHIARRTEAAHELASAEDIGKVLKEIRKVTLSNISKSKVRLAIIDEEIYKIIKELEKKGKIAELPNNVKQAIAKVSKELFNIFSDHKVTEASERLGISVDEINKIVRAIFEAAERKACLDFIGRRVALGLALRHRVLRAQIILDRLLLPHIGIKPEDDVRYKKAKYLCLMARRVLELAYGKRAPDDKDHCAAKRVKCAGDLLEIQFQAAFNMLCNNIKFQLQRALARKGAERQIKHLLENAIRADILTQHIKHALATGNWANKRVGVSQLLDRKNYISAISHLRRVVSPLTREQSHFEARDLHPTHWGRLCIYETPEGINCGLVKNLAFSAEVSMGIDERIILRHLLRLGIIPEVPLEELHKYAQVFLNGRPIGYVENGREFAEKIREERRKGKISDQVNVAYYEDVNEVYVECDAGRLRRPLLVVKNGRPVLTEEHMKLLREGKWDWDDLVRNGIVEYLDAEEEENAYVAIDPKDLTPEHTHLEIAPWMIFGVPASVIPFAECNNAPRNSYEATMVKQSIGYFMPNVRYRTDTRFHVLHYSQKPLVTTAGISLIGEDKIPGQNFIVAVLSYTGYNIEDAIILNKAAIDRGLARSTFYRCYKAEELKYPSGEQDRFEKPDYDVRGRKEEEAYRHLEDDGIVALEAKLKEYDVIVGRTSPPRFLSEYERPTITRRDTSVTVVHGGQGVADKVFLTVTSEGNRLVKVILRDLRIPEIGDKFASRHGQKGV
;
A
#
# COMPACT_ATOMS: atom_id res chain seq x y z
N MET A 1 19.06 -44.20 -6.46
CA MET A 1 19.44 -43.24 -7.53
C MET A 1 18.97 -41.87 -7.09
N GLU A 2 19.84 -40.87 -7.09
CA GLU A 2 19.49 -39.49 -6.76
C GLU A 2 18.65 -38.91 -7.90
N PHE A 3 17.35 -38.76 -7.68
CA PHE A 3 16.42 -38.20 -8.66
C PHE A 3 15.65 -37.05 -8.01
N PRO A 4 15.47 -35.89 -8.69
CA PRO A 4 15.94 -35.54 -10.04
C PRO A 4 17.46 -35.28 -10.13
N THR A 5 18.07 -35.55 -11.28
CA THR A 5 19.50 -35.31 -11.52
C THR A 5 19.83 -33.82 -11.65
N VAL A 6 21.12 -33.46 -11.61
CA VAL A 6 21.55 -32.05 -11.79
C VAL A 6 21.11 -31.47 -13.13
N GLU A 7 21.15 -32.25 -14.21
CA GLU A 7 20.69 -31.81 -15.54
C GLU A 7 19.18 -31.64 -15.59
N ASP A 8 18.42 -32.50 -14.90
CA ASP A 8 16.96 -32.35 -14.77
C ASP A 8 16.60 -31.05 -14.03
N ARG A 9 17.31 -30.76 -12.94
CA ARG A 9 17.15 -29.52 -12.16
C ARG A 9 17.45 -28.28 -13.01
N LYS A 10 18.49 -28.31 -13.86
CA LYS A 10 18.79 -27.23 -14.82
C LYS A 10 17.68 -27.05 -15.86
N LEU A 11 17.11 -28.15 -16.37
CA LEU A 11 15.99 -28.08 -17.31
C LEU A 11 14.75 -27.46 -16.66
N LEU A 12 14.41 -27.88 -15.44
CA LEU A 12 13.30 -27.30 -14.67
C LEU A 12 13.50 -25.80 -14.44
N ALA A 13 14.70 -25.38 -14.03
CA ALA A 13 15.03 -23.97 -13.86
C ALA A 13 14.90 -23.17 -15.17
N ARG A 14 15.30 -23.74 -16.31
CA ARG A 14 15.13 -23.11 -17.63
C ARG A 14 13.66 -22.93 -17.98
N LEU A 15 12.85 -23.98 -17.84
CA LEU A 15 11.41 -23.93 -18.13
C LEU A 15 10.69 -22.90 -17.25
N PHE A 16 11.08 -22.79 -15.98
CA PHE A 16 10.58 -21.74 -15.08
C PHE A 16 10.88 -20.34 -15.61
N ILE A 17 12.12 -20.05 -16.03
CA ILE A 17 12.51 -18.74 -16.57
C ILE A 17 11.91 -18.47 -17.94
N GLU A 18 11.72 -19.48 -18.80
CA GLU A 18 11.01 -19.31 -20.07
C GLU A 18 9.55 -18.94 -19.85
N LYS A 19 8.90 -19.53 -18.85
CA LYS A 19 7.51 -19.24 -18.51
C LYS A 19 7.32 -17.87 -17.87
N HIS A 20 8.13 -17.57 -16.86
CA HIS A 20 7.99 -16.37 -16.03
C HIS A 20 8.84 -15.20 -16.50
N GLY A 21 9.78 -15.40 -17.42
CA GLY A 21 10.74 -14.38 -17.85
C GLY A 21 11.59 -13.81 -16.70
N LEU A 22 12.54 -12.95 -17.04
CA LEU A 22 13.34 -12.25 -16.02
C LEU A 22 12.64 -10.99 -15.47
N VAL A 23 11.71 -10.40 -16.24
CA VAL A 23 11.09 -9.08 -15.96
C VAL A 23 9.57 -9.12 -16.03
N LYS A 24 8.98 -10.28 -16.33
CA LYS A 24 7.56 -10.40 -16.65
C LYS A 24 6.63 -9.97 -15.50
N HIS A 25 7.05 -10.08 -14.24
CA HIS A 25 6.30 -9.59 -13.08
C HIS A 25 5.88 -8.11 -13.22
N GLN A 26 6.73 -7.25 -13.80
CA GLN A 26 6.38 -5.85 -14.07
C GLN A 26 5.33 -5.74 -15.19
N ILE A 27 5.50 -6.50 -16.26
CA ILE A 27 4.64 -6.48 -17.45
C ILE A 27 3.25 -7.03 -17.11
N GLU A 28 3.18 -8.16 -16.39
CA GLU A 28 1.93 -8.76 -15.94
C GLU A 28 1.20 -7.87 -14.94
N SER A 29 1.92 -7.26 -13.99
CA SER A 29 1.36 -6.26 -13.08
C SER A 29 0.75 -5.08 -13.85
N PHE A 30 1.47 -4.54 -14.85
CA PHE A 30 0.96 -3.46 -15.69
C PHE A 30 -0.26 -3.88 -16.52
N ASN A 31 -0.23 -5.07 -17.14
CA ASN A 31 -1.36 -5.60 -17.88
C ASN A 31 -2.61 -5.74 -16.99
N ARG A 32 -2.45 -6.26 -15.75
CA ARG A 32 -3.53 -6.36 -14.77
C ARG A 32 -4.07 -4.99 -14.38
N PHE A 33 -3.20 -4.00 -14.22
CA PHE A 33 -3.60 -2.62 -13.94
C PHE A 33 -4.48 -2.07 -15.06
N VAL A 34 -4.09 -2.23 -16.32
CA VAL A 34 -4.88 -1.72 -17.45
C VAL A 34 -6.20 -2.48 -17.61
N GLU A 35 -6.18 -3.81 -17.50
CA GLU A 35 -7.36 -4.66 -17.74
C GLU A 35 -8.38 -4.64 -16.60
N ARG A 36 -7.93 -4.52 -15.33
CA ARG A 36 -8.81 -4.59 -14.15
C ARG A 36 -8.64 -3.41 -13.20
N GLY A 37 -7.40 -2.96 -12.98
CA GLY A 37 -7.08 -1.90 -12.01
C GLY A 37 -7.73 -0.56 -12.34
N LEU A 38 -7.73 -0.16 -13.62
CA LEU A 38 -8.37 1.08 -14.08
C LEU A 38 -9.88 1.06 -13.79
N GLN A 39 -10.58 0.01 -14.23
CA GLN A 39 -12.02 -0.11 -13.99
C GLN A 39 -12.34 -0.15 -12.50
N LYS A 40 -11.54 -0.86 -11.70
CA LYS A 40 -11.67 -0.91 -10.23
C LYS A 40 -11.59 0.48 -9.59
N VAL A 41 -10.75 1.40 -10.09
CA VAL A 41 -10.67 2.77 -9.57
C VAL A 41 -11.92 3.58 -9.95
N ILE A 42 -12.42 3.43 -11.17
CA ILE A 42 -13.65 4.08 -11.63
C ILE A 42 -14.87 3.58 -10.82
N ASP A 43 -14.99 2.27 -10.64
CA ASP A 43 -16.06 1.60 -9.88
C ASP A 43 -16.07 1.97 -8.40
N GLN A 44 -14.94 2.39 -7.83
CA GLN A 44 -14.88 2.89 -6.46
C GLN A 44 -15.56 4.24 -6.30
N LYS A 45 -15.57 5.07 -7.35
CA LYS A 45 -16.28 6.36 -7.33
C LYS A 45 -17.72 6.25 -7.81
N LYS A 46 -18.00 5.43 -8.82
CA LYS A 46 -19.31 5.20 -9.51
C LYS A 46 -19.99 6.43 -10.08
N GLU A 47 -20.16 7.49 -9.29
CA GLU A 47 -20.89 8.68 -9.65
C GLU A 47 -20.25 9.94 -9.06
N LEU A 48 -20.45 11.04 -9.77
CA LEU A 48 -20.05 12.38 -9.36
C LEU A 48 -21.30 13.24 -9.21
N VAL A 49 -21.62 13.60 -7.96
CA VAL A 49 -22.71 14.53 -7.65
C VAL A 49 -22.23 15.96 -7.89
N ILE A 50 -22.81 16.61 -8.90
CA ILE A 50 -22.47 17.98 -9.32
C ILE A 50 -23.34 18.97 -8.55
N THR A 51 -24.65 18.86 -8.73
CA THR A 51 -25.71 19.61 -8.04
C THR A 51 -26.76 18.63 -7.53
N PRO A 52 -27.69 19.04 -6.64
CA PRO A 52 -28.81 18.19 -6.25
C PRO A 52 -29.66 17.71 -7.44
N THR A 53 -29.63 18.44 -8.56
CA THR A 53 -30.41 18.19 -9.78
C THR A 53 -29.65 17.40 -10.86
N LEU A 54 -28.32 17.26 -10.76
CA LEU A 54 -27.49 16.62 -11.78
C LEU A 54 -26.37 15.78 -11.18
N LYS A 55 -26.32 14.52 -11.61
CA LYS A 55 -25.24 13.57 -11.33
C LYS A 55 -24.62 13.10 -12.64
N VAL A 56 -23.35 12.72 -12.61
CA VAL A 56 -22.68 12.05 -13.72
C VAL A 56 -22.30 10.65 -13.25
N LYS A 57 -22.84 9.62 -13.89
CA LYS A 57 -22.44 8.22 -13.67
C LYS A 57 -21.27 7.88 -14.58
N PHE A 58 -20.30 7.15 -14.03
CA PHE A 58 -19.19 6.61 -14.80
C PHE A 58 -19.52 5.18 -15.25
N GLY A 59 -19.32 4.92 -16.54
CA GLY A 59 -19.44 3.59 -17.15
C GLY A 59 -18.09 2.91 -17.30
N ASN A 60 -17.86 2.27 -18.44
CA ASN A 60 -16.62 1.54 -18.69
C ASN A 60 -15.48 2.46 -19.15
N ILE A 61 -14.27 2.12 -18.70
CA ILE A 61 -13.02 2.71 -19.20
C ILE A 61 -12.45 1.86 -20.32
N SER A 62 -11.98 2.50 -21.38
CA SER A 62 -11.36 1.85 -22.53
C SER A 62 -10.09 2.57 -22.94
N LEU A 63 -9.13 1.81 -23.45
CA LEU A 63 -7.85 2.31 -23.95
C LEU A 63 -7.71 1.89 -25.40
N ASP A 64 -7.16 2.78 -26.21
CA ASP A 64 -6.82 2.43 -27.58
C ASP A 64 -5.60 1.51 -27.60
N LYS A 65 -5.63 0.54 -28.52
CA LYS A 65 -4.67 -0.58 -28.56
C LYS A 65 -3.25 -0.19 -29.00
N CYS A 66 -3.03 1.04 -29.46
CA CYS A 66 -1.72 1.47 -29.92
C CYS A 66 -1.37 2.88 -29.43
N PRO A 67 -0.13 3.10 -28.96
CA PRO A 67 0.39 4.44 -28.75
C PRO A 67 0.39 5.27 -30.03
N ILE A 68 -0.02 6.51 -29.88
CA ILE A 68 -0.16 7.46 -30.99
C ILE A 68 0.64 8.73 -30.71
N SER A 69 1.06 9.41 -31.77
CA SER A 69 1.59 10.77 -31.72
C SER A 69 0.58 11.69 -32.38
N LEU A 70 0.34 12.85 -31.79
CA LEU A 70 -0.39 13.94 -32.46
C LEU A 70 0.67 14.80 -33.12
N GLU A 71 0.67 14.81 -34.45
CA GLU A 71 1.59 15.61 -35.24
C GLU A 71 1.09 17.07 -35.34
N ALA A 72 1.97 17.98 -35.78
CA ALA A 72 1.67 19.42 -35.85
C ALA A 72 0.49 19.74 -36.81
N ASP A 73 0.25 18.89 -37.80
CA ASP A 73 -0.88 18.95 -38.74
C ASP A 73 -2.20 18.41 -38.15
N ARG A 74 -2.19 18.04 -36.85
CA ARG A 74 -3.29 17.43 -36.11
C ARG A 74 -3.67 16.02 -36.59
N THR A 75 -2.79 15.34 -37.31
CA THR A 75 -2.97 13.93 -37.64
C THR A 75 -2.46 13.02 -36.51
N TYR A 76 -3.11 11.87 -36.35
CA TYR A 76 -2.67 10.84 -35.41
C TYR A 76 -1.85 9.78 -36.15
N THR A 77 -0.59 9.62 -35.76
CA THR A 77 0.30 8.60 -36.31
C THR A 77 0.57 7.51 -35.26
N LYS A 78 0.73 6.27 -35.72
CA LYS A 78 1.16 5.18 -34.82
C LYS A 78 2.60 5.43 -34.40
N LEU A 79 2.85 5.38 -33.11
CA LEU A 79 4.18 5.62 -32.55
C LEU A 79 4.85 4.30 -32.21
N THR A 80 6.10 4.13 -32.63
CA THR A 80 6.97 3.02 -32.19
C THR A 80 7.86 3.43 -31.00
N PRO A 81 8.34 2.48 -30.18
CA PRO A 81 9.25 2.82 -29.08
C PRO A 81 10.56 3.49 -29.54
N TRP A 82 11.14 3.03 -30.66
CA TRP A 82 12.29 3.67 -31.30
C TRP A 82 12.01 5.14 -31.67
N GLU A 83 10.92 5.43 -32.37
CA GLU A 83 10.54 6.81 -32.72
C GLU A 83 10.33 7.67 -31.46
N ALA A 84 9.71 7.12 -30.41
CA ALA A 84 9.49 7.84 -29.17
C ALA A 84 10.81 8.28 -28.51
N ARG A 85 11.82 7.40 -28.48
CA ARG A 85 13.18 7.74 -28.00
C ARG A 85 13.85 8.75 -28.91
N MET A 86 13.76 8.51 -30.21
CA MET A 86 14.43 9.29 -31.23
C MET A 86 13.96 10.74 -31.27
N ARG A 87 12.64 10.96 -31.19
CA ARG A 87 12.00 12.28 -31.27
C ARG A 87 11.81 12.99 -29.92
N GLY A 88 12.20 12.35 -28.81
CA GLY A 88 11.97 12.94 -27.48
C GLY A 88 10.51 12.90 -27.04
N LEU A 89 9.70 11.98 -27.58
CA LEU A 89 8.27 11.88 -27.31
C LEU A 89 7.96 10.99 -26.11
N THR A 90 6.71 11.04 -25.65
CA THR A 90 6.19 10.13 -24.62
C THR A 90 5.39 9.03 -25.30
N TYR A 91 5.74 7.77 -25.03
CA TYR A 91 5.07 6.60 -25.60
C TYR A 91 3.75 6.33 -24.87
N ALA A 92 2.65 6.93 -25.35
CA ALA A 92 1.35 6.93 -24.67
C ALA A 92 0.16 6.72 -25.63
N THR A 93 -0.94 6.19 -25.08
CA THR A 93 -2.23 5.99 -25.77
C THR A 93 -3.34 6.77 -25.07
N ASP A 94 -4.45 7.00 -25.76
CA ASP A 94 -5.57 7.76 -25.23
C ASP A 94 -6.51 6.87 -24.40
N ILE A 95 -7.07 7.46 -23.34
CA ILE A 95 -7.98 6.83 -22.40
C ILE A 95 -9.37 7.44 -22.58
N TYR A 96 -10.35 6.59 -22.82
CA TYR A 96 -11.74 6.98 -22.95
C TYR A 96 -12.57 6.45 -21.78
N LEU A 97 -13.46 7.29 -21.26
CA LEU A 97 -14.40 6.94 -20.21
C LEU A 97 -15.82 7.21 -20.68
N GLU A 98 -16.69 6.23 -20.47
CA GLU A 98 -18.12 6.41 -20.64
C GLU A 98 -18.68 7.23 -19.48
N MET A 99 -19.37 8.32 -19.79
CA MET A 99 -20.01 9.20 -18.83
C MET A 99 -21.48 9.39 -19.19
N THR A 100 -22.35 9.19 -18.22
CA THR A 100 -23.80 9.29 -18.38
C THR A 100 -24.33 10.35 -17.42
N PRO A 101 -24.66 11.56 -17.92
CA PRO A 101 -25.33 12.56 -17.11
C PRO A 101 -26.77 12.14 -16.81
N VAL A 102 -27.15 12.18 -15.53
CA VAL A 102 -28.47 11.80 -15.01
C VAL A 102 -29.05 12.98 -14.24
N ARG A 103 -30.27 13.38 -14.61
CA ARG A 103 -31.06 14.35 -13.86
C ARG A 103 -31.70 13.68 -12.67
N THR A 104 -31.57 14.30 -11.50
CA THR A 104 -32.14 13.79 -10.25
C THR A 104 -33.13 14.75 -9.65
N ASP A 105 -34.15 14.20 -9.00
CA ASP A 105 -35.08 14.97 -8.18
C ASP A 105 -34.32 15.58 -6.99
N PRO A 106 -34.36 16.91 -6.78
CA PRO A 106 -33.67 17.56 -5.66
C PRO A 106 -34.17 17.16 -4.28
N ILE A 107 -35.39 16.59 -4.14
CA ILE A 107 -35.99 16.22 -2.85
C ILE A 107 -35.79 14.73 -2.57
N THR A 108 -36.14 13.86 -3.51
CA THR A 108 -36.07 12.40 -3.32
C THR A 108 -34.72 11.81 -3.72
N GLY A 109 -33.94 12.53 -4.53
CA GLY A 109 -32.69 12.05 -5.12
C GLY A 109 -32.87 10.97 -6.19
N ALA A 110 -34.13 10.67 -6.56
CA ALA A 110 -34.49 9.68 -7.56
C ALA A 110 -34.08 10.14 -8.97
N GLU A 111 -33.74 9.18 -9.82
CA GLU A 111 -33.32 9.43 -11.20
C GLU A 111 -34.55 9.71 -12.06
N ILE A 112 -34.61 10.90 -12.66
CA ILE A 112 -35.72 11.35 -13.49
C ILE A 112 -35.44 11.00 -14.95
N GLU A 113 -34.28 11.40 -15.45
CA GLU A 113 -33.95 11.33 -16.87
C GLU A 113 -32.46 11.03 -17.07
N THR A 114 -32.15 10.12 -17.98
CA THR A 114 -30.78 9.78 -18.39
C THR A 114 -30.49 10.42 -19.73
N LEU A 115 -29.53 11.34 -19.78
CA LEU A 115 -29.26 12.20 -20.95
C LEU A 115 -28.29 11.56 -21.95
N GLY A 116 -28.35 10.24 -22.14
CA GLY A 116 -27.47 9.46 -23.01
C GLY A 116 -26.08 9.17 -22.43
N THR A 117 -25.38 8.16 -22.97
CA THR A 117 -24.02 7.79 -22.56
C THR A 117 -23.02 8.31 -23.58
N TYR A 118 -21.99 9.02 -23.11
CA TYR A 118 -20.97 9.64 -23.95
C TYR A 118 -19.60 9.03 -23.69
N ARG A 119 -18.89 8.63 -24.75
CA ARG A 119 -17.49 8.20 -24.66
C ARG A 119 -16.59 9.43 -24.79
N VAL A 120 -15.92 9.83 -23.70
CA VAL A 120 -15.09 11.04 -23.66
C VAL A 120 -13.64 10.69 -23.38
N CYS A 121 -12.69 11.34 -24.08
CA CYS A 121 -11.27 11.21 -23.78
C CYS A 121 -10.94 11.96 -22.49
N ILE A 122 -10.41 11.25 -21.49
CA ILE A 122 -10.08 11.80 -20.18
C ILE A 122 -8.59 12.11 -19.99
N GLY A 123 -7.74 11.69 -20.93
CA GLY A 123 -6.29 11.87 -20.88
C GLY A 123 -5.53 10.76 -21.62
N ARG A 124 -4.20 10.81 -21.53
CA ARG A 124 -3.29 9.86 -22.17
C ARG A 124 -2.51 9.06 -21.13
N LEU A 125 -2.40 7.74 -21.32
CA LEU A 125 -1.65 6.84 -20.45
C LEU A 125 -0.34 6.41 -21.11
N PRO A 126 0.82 6.59 -20.45
CA PRO A 126 2.08 5.98 -20.88
C PRO A 126 1.99 4.45 -20.89
N ILE A 127 2.42 3.84 -22.00
CA ILE A 127 2.37 2.40 -22.20
C ILE A 127 3.74 1.77 -21.91
N MET A 128 3.73 0.65 -21.20
CA MET A 128 4.94 -0.12 -20.91
C MET A 128 5.41 -0.89 -22.16
N VAL A 129 6.70 -0.84 -22.46
CA VAL A 129 7.30 -1.56 -23.60
C VAL A 129 7.15 -3.08 -23.41
N LYS A 130 6.76 -3.79 -24.48
CA LYS A 130 6.39 -5.23 -24.52
C LYS A 130 5.14 -5.64 -23.71
N SER A 131 4.37 -4.69 -23.16
CA SER A 131 3.03 -4.98 -22.60
C SER A 131 1.99 -5.30 -23.68
N LYS A 132 0.81 -5.80 -23.30
CA LYS A 132 -0.27 -6.17 -24.24
C LYS A 132 -0.73 -5.04 -25.16
N TYR A 133 -0.57 -3.79 -24.73
CA TYR A 133 -0.97 -2.57 -25.44
C TYR A 133 0.19 -1.93 -26.22
N CYS A 134 1.38 -2.53 -26.19
CA CYS A 134 2.54 -2.07 -26.95
C CYS A 134 2.50 -2.61 -28.38
N VAL A 135 2.99 -1.81 -29.33
CA VAL A 135 3.14 -2.21 -30.75
C VAL A 135 4.03 -3.45 -30.91
N LEU A 136 4.94 -3.69 -29.96
CA LEU A 136 5.88 -4.82 -29.98
C LEU A 136 5.27 -6.14 -29.46
N TYR A 137 4.05 -6.12 -28.93
CA TYR A 137 3.44 -7.30 -28.33
C TYR A 137 3.23 -8.43 -29.35
N LYS A 138 3.69 -9.64 -29.00
CA LYS A 138 3.61 -10.87 -29.83
C LYS A 138 4.21 -10.73 -31.25
N LYS A 139 5.09 -9.76 -31.49
CA LYS A 139 5.82 -9.67 -32.76
C LYS A 139 6.93 -10.72 -32.82
N SER A 140 7.12 -11.30 -33.99
CA SER A 140 8.22 -12.21 -34.28
C SER A 140 9.57 -11.49 -34.25
N ARG A 141 10.67 -12.23 -34.09
CA ARG A 141 12.03 -11.67 -34.11
C ARG A 141 12.29 -10.83 -35.38
N LYS A 142 11.82 -11.30 -36.55
CA LYS A 142 11.98 -10.59 -37.84
C LYS A 142 11.24 -9.25 -37.85
N GLU A 143 10.01 -9.21 -37.34
CA GLU A 143 9.24 -7.96 -37.25
C GLU A 143 9.86 -6.96 -36.26
N LEU A 144 10.41 -7.43 -35.13
CA LEU A 144 11.10 -6.56 -34.18
C LEU A 144 12.33 -5.90 -34.80
N ILE A 145 13.12 -6.67 -35.55
CA ILE A 145 14.27 -6.14 -36.30
C ILE A 145 13.83 -5.11 -37.35
N ALA A 146 12.72 -5.38 -38.06
CA ALA A 146 12.17 -4.42 -39.02
C ALA A 146 11.74 -3.09 -38.36
N LEU A 147 11.32 -3.13 -37.09
CA LEU A 147 11.00 -1.95 -36.28
C LEU A 147 12.22 -1.33 -35.59
N ARG A 148 13.45 -1.76 -35.91
CA ARG A 148 14.72 -1.28 -35.33
C ARG A 148 14.86 -1.56 -33.82
N GLU A 149 14.14 -2.55 -33.32
CA GLU A 149 14.20 -3.01 -31.93
C GLU A 149 15.05 -4.28 -31.80
N ASP A 150 15.62 -4.47 -30.61
CA ASP A 150 16.29 -5.72 -30.25
C ASP A 150 15.26 -6.77 -29.82
N PRO A 151 15.22 -7.96 -30.45
CA PRO A 151 14.38 -9.06 -30.00
C PRO A 151 14.59 -9.46 -28.54
N ASP A 152 15.82 -9.35 -28.04
CA ASP A 152 16.23 -9.82 -26.70
C ASP A 152 16.04 -8.76 -25.60
N ASP A 153 15.55 -7.55 -25.94
CA ASP A 153 15.24 -6.52 -24.93
C ASP A 153 14.12 -7.00 -24.00
N PRO A 154 14.29 -7.09 -22.68
CA PRO A 154 13.26 -7.65 -21.80
C PRO A 154 11.97 -6.81 -21.76
N GLY A 155 12.02 -5.53 -22.12
CA GLY A 155 10.88 -4.61 -21.92
C GLY A 155 10.67 -4.27 -20.43
N GLY A 156 9.45 -3.90 -20.04
CA GLY A 156 9.14 -3.62 -18.63
C GLY A 156 9.47 -2.20 -18.16
N TYR A 157 9.73 -1.28 -19.09
CA TYR A 157 10.01 0.14 -18.82
C TYR A 157 9.09 1.05 -19.66
N PHE A 158 9.12 2.35 -19.38
CA PHE A 158 8.35 3.40 -20.05
C PHE A 158 9.28 4.36 -20.80
N ILE A 159 8.80 4.98 -21.86
CA ILE A 159 9.54 6.03 -22.58
C ILE A 159 8.82 7.35 -22.35
N ILE A 160 9.44 8.24 -21.57
CA ILE A 160 8.90 9.55 -21.20
C ILE A 160 9.86 10.63 -21.68
N ASN A 161 9.40 11.53 -22.54
CA ASN A 161 10.23 12.57 -23.16
C ASN A 161 11.52 12.00 -23.79
N GLY A 162 11.39 10.86 -24.49
CA GLY A 162 12.48 10.09 -25.09
C GLY A 162 13.44 9.38 -24.13
N SER A 163 13.28 9.53 -22.83
CA SER A 163 14.11 8.86 -21.82
C SER A 163 13.46 7.55 -21.34
N GLU A 164 14.24 6.48 -21.21
CA GLU A 164 13.77 5.20 -20.65
C GLU A 164 13.68 5.28 -19.12
N ARG A 165 12.46 5.11 -18.59
CA ARG A 165 12.14 5.19 -17.17
C ARG A 165 11.63 3.84 -16.68
N VAL A 166 12.19 3.36 -15.59
CA VAL A 166 11.80 2.11 -14.93
C VAL A 166 11.16 2.44 -13.58
N ILE A 167 10.07 1.73 -13.26
CA ILE A 167 9.49 1.76 -11.92
C ILE A 167 10.17 0.67 -11.10
N ALA A 168 10.87 1.05 -10.04
CA ALA A 168 11.41 0.09 -9.09
C ALA A 168 10.27 -0.42 -8.19
N SER A 169 10.18 -1.74 -8.01
CA SER A 169 9.19 -2.33 -7.11
C SER A 169 9.40 -1.85 -5.68
N GLN A 170 8.32 -1.63 -4.93
CA GLN A 170 8.40 -1.13 -3.56
C GLN A 170 7.95 -2.17 -2.54
N GLU A 171 8.77 -2.41 -1.54
CA GLU A 171 8.45 -3.28 -0.41
C GLU A 171 7.60 -2.50 0.60
N ASP A 172 6.36 -2.90 0.81
CA ASP A 172 5.45 -2.30 1.79
C ASP A 172 5.10 -3.32 2.87
N LEU A 173 4.88 -2.86 4.10
CA LEU A 173 4.24 -3.71 5.12
C LEU A 173 2.84 -4.10 4.68
N VAL A 174 2.48 -5.36 4.96
CA VAL A 174 1.18 -5.95 4.67
C VAL A 174 0.05 -5.09 5.25
N SER A 175 -1.03 -4.98 4.50
CA SER A 175 -2.23 -4.27 4.94
C SER A 175 -3.25 -5.25 5.51
N ASN A 176 -4.16 -4.78 6.35
CA ASN A 176 -5.27 -5.56 6.93
C ASN A 176 -4.88 -6.72 7.87
N ARG A 177 -3.58 -6.85 8.22
CA ARG A 177 -3.09 -7.76 9.25
C ARG A 177 -2.82 -7.02 10.56
N ILE A 178 -3.09 -7.70 11.68
CA ILE A 178 -2.73 -7.23 13.03
C ILE A 178 -1.26 -7.59 13.27
N LEU A 179 -0.42 -6.56 13.45
CA LEU A 179 1.00 -6.72 13.77
C LEU A 179 1.24 -6.33 15.23
N LEU A 180 1.72 -7.29 16.02
CA LEU A 180 1.99 -7.16 17.43
C LEU A 180 3.43 -6.73 17.67
N THR A 181 3.62 -5.80 18.60
CA THR A 181 4.93 -5.26 18.92
C THR A 181 5.06 -5.04 20.42
N ALA A 182 6.20 -5.45 20.96
CA ALA A 182 6.58 -5.17 22.34
C ALA A 182 7.80 -4.25 22.34
N LYS A 183 7.66 -3.03 22.86
CA LYS A 183 8.81 -2.14 23.06
C LYS A 183 9.49 -2.46 24.39
N LYS A 184 10.76 -2.87 24.33
CA LYS A 184 11.61 -3.06 25.50
C LYS A 184 12.00 -1.68 26.06
N GLY A 185 11.75 -1.45 27.35
CA GLY A 185 12.04 -0.18 28.04
C GLY A 185 11.56 -0.22 29.50
N PRO A 186 11.76 0.85 30.28
CA PRO A 186 11.38 0.91 31.70
C PRO A 186 9.86 0.79 31.95
N SER A 187 9.07 0.92 30.88
CA SER A 187 7.65 0.57 30.85
C SER A 187 7.38 -0.21 29.56
N PRO A 188 7.34 -1.56 29.60
CA PRO A 188 7.05 -2.33 28.40
C PRO A 188 5.65 -1.99 27.91
N VAL A 189 5.56 -1.47 26.69
CA VAL A 189 4.29 -1.15 26.03
C VAL A 189 4.08 -2.20 24.95
N CYS A 190 3.05 -3.02 25.15
CA CYS A 190 2.55 -3.93 24.14
C CYS A 190 1.56 -3.17 23.26
N SER A 191 1.73 -3.29 21.95
CA SER A 191 0.85 -2.61 20.99
C SER A 191 0.56 -3.44 19.76
N ALA A 192 -0.69 -3.40 19.31
CA ALA A 192 -1.14 -3.96 18.05
C ALA A 192 -1.32 -2.82 17.04
N LYS A 193 -0.74 -2.99 15.84
CA LYS A 193 -0.84 -2.04 14.75
C LYS A 193 -1.44 -2.71 13.53
N VAL A 194 -2.43 -2.07 12.94
CA VAL A 194 -3.07 -2.51 11.68
C VAL A 194 -2.98 -1.36 10.68
N PHE A 195 -2.43 -1.62 9.51
CA PHE A 195 -2.58 -0.72 8.35
C PHE A 195 -3.83 -1.13 7.57
N SER A 196 -4.97 -0.56 7.93
CA SER A 196 -6.23 -0.88 7.27
C SER A 196 -6.31 -0.21 5.90
N ALA A 197 -6.32 -1.00 4.83
CA ALA A 197 -6.48 -0.55 3.45
C ALA A 197 -7.79 -1.08 2.85
N GLY A 198 -8.66 -0.16 2.42
CA GLY A 198 -9.92 -0.49 1.75
C GLY A 198 -10.50 0.73 1.04
N HIS A 199 -11.16 0.52 -0.10
CA HIS A 199 -11.86 1.57 -0.85
C HIS A 199 -10.97 2.80 -1.19
N GLY A 200 -9.68 2.57 -1.50
CA GLY A 200 -8.74 3.63 -1.85
C GLY A 200 -8.14 4.41 -0.67
N ILE A 201 -8.47 4.04 0.57
CA ILE A 201 -7.98 4.70 1.78
C ILE A 201 -7.13 3.70 2.57
N ARG A 202 -5.95 4.15 3.02
CA ARG A 202 -5.08 3.41 3.94
C ARG A 202 -4.92 4.19 5.24
N VAL A 203 -5.38 3.63 6.35
CA VAL A 203 -5.33 4.28 7.68
C VAL A 203 -4.59 3.38 8.67
N PRO A 204 -3.53 3.88 9.34
CA PRO A 204 -2.92 3.17 10.45
C PRO A 204 -3.80 3.29 11.71
N ILE A 205 -4.02 2.16 12.37
CA ILE A 205 -4.78 2.05 13.62
C ILE A 205 -3.87 1.35 14.62
N VAL A 206 -3.68 1.96 15.79
CA VAL A 206 -2.77 1.44 16.82
C VAL A 206 -3.54 1.28 18.13
N LEU A 207 -3.49 0.08 18.71
CA LEU A 207 -4.00 -0.22 20.04
C LEU A 207 -2.82 -0.44 20.97
N GLU A 208 -2.76 0.28 22.08
CA GLU A 208 -1.67 0.21 23.05
C GLU A 208 -2.21 -0.15 24.44
N ARG A 209 -1.51 -1.05 25.14
CA ARG A 209 -1.71 -1.35 26.57
C ARG A 209 -0.72 -0.54 27.40
N ARG A 210 -1.21 0.22 28.39
CA ARG A 210 -0.36 0.95 29.37
C ARG A 210 -0.14 0.12 30.64
N LYS A 211 0.75 0.61 31.52
CA LYS A 211 1.13 -0.04 32.80
C LYS A 211 -0.04 -0.43 33.72
N VAL A 212 -1.18 0.22 33.63
CA VAL A 212 -2.35 0.00 34.52
C VAL A 212 -3.42 -0.87 33.83
N GLY A 213 -3.04 -1.67 32.82
CA GLY A 213 -3.98 -2.52 32.09
C GLY A 213 -4.93 -1.78 31.14
N SER A 214 -4.89 -0.44 31.12
CA SER A 214 -5.78 0.37 30.29
C SER A 214 -5.42 0.31 28.80
N LEU A 215 -6.44 0.02 27.99
CA LEU A 215 -6.35 -0.16 26.54
C LEU A 215 -6.78 1.12 25.80
N TYR A 216 -5.87 1.67 24.99
CA TYR A 216 -6.12 2.90 24.24
C TYR A 216 -5.92 2.73 22.74
N LEU A 217 -6.89 3.21 21.97
CA LEU A 217 -6.86 3.28 20.52
C LEU A 217 -6.33 4.66 20.05
N SER A 218 -5.46 4.65 19.05
CA SER A 218 -5.00 5.83 18.32
C SER A 218 -5.48 5.79 16.88
N LEU A 219 -6.08 6.91 16.44
CA LEU A 219 -6.60 7.11 15.09
C LEU A 219 -6.08 8.46 14.57
N PRO A 220 -5.50 8.54 13.36
CA PRO A 220 -4.98 9.81 12.81
C PRO A 220 -6.01 10.93 12.73
N SER A 221 -7.28 10.57 12.57
CA SER A 221 -8.39 11.51 12.40
C SER A 221 -8.95 12.06 13.71
N VAL A 222 -8.56 11.50 14.86
CA VAL A 222 -9.01 11.94 16.18
C VAL A 222 -7.79 12.31 17.02
N PRO A 223 -7.67 13.58 17.47
CA PRO A 223 -6.57 13.98 18.33
C PRO A 223 -6.54 13.20 19.66
N GLY A 224 -5.35 12.74 20.04
CA GLY A 224 -5.12 12.01 21.28
C GLY A 224 -5.54 10.53 21.25
N LYS A 225 -5.36 9.86 22.38
CA LYS A 225 -5.66 8.42 22.54
C LYS A 225 -7.04 8.23 23.17
N ILE A 226 -7.85 7.33 22.62
CA ILE A 226 -9.25 7.10 23.02
C ILE A 226 -9.32 5.75 23.76
N PRO A 227 -9.98 5.63 24.93
CA PRO A 227 -10.17 4.31 25.55
C PRO A 227 -10.89 3.36 24.58
N LEU A 228 -10.39 2.12 24.44
CA LEU A 228 -10.88 1.14 23.48
C LEU A 228 -12.40 0.92 23.60
N LEU A 229 -12.88 0.74 24.83
CA LEU A 229 -14.27 0.39 25.10
C LEU A 229 -15.24 1.51 24.73
N VAL A 230 -14.82 2.78 24.76
CA VAL A 230 -15.62 3.91 24.26
C VAL A 230 -15.89 3.75 22.76
N VAL A 231 -14.90 3.29 21.99
CA VAL A 231 -15.04 3.07 20.55
C VAL A 231 -15.91 1.84 20.29
N VAL A 232 -15.70 0.74 21.03
CA VAL A 232 -16.49 -0.50 20.91
C VAL A 232 -17.98 -0.26 21.22
N LYS A 233 -18.28 0.46 22.32
CA LYS A 233 -19.65 0.84 22.68
C LYS A 233 -20.27 1.82 21.67
N ALA A 234 -19.50 2.77 21.14
CA ALA A 234 -19.97 3.68 20.09
C ALA A 234 -20.35 2.95 18.79
N LEU A 235 -19.63 1.88 18.44
CA LEU A 235 -19.93 1.04 17.27
C LEU A 235 -21.23 0.24 17.42
N GLY A 236 -21.66 -0.06 18.64
CA GLY A 236 -22.95 -0.70 18.94
C GLY A 236 -22.88 -1.95 19.80
N MET A 237 -21.68 -2.38 20.22
CA MET A 237 -21.50 -3.47 21.19
C MET A 237 -21.50 -2.88 22.60
N VAL A 238 -22.69 -2.78 23.21
CA VAL A 238 -22.89 -2.01 24.47
C VAL A 238 -22.85 -2.89 25.72
N SER A 239 -23.33 -4.13 25.62
CA SER A 239 -23.33 -5.12 26.72
C SER A 239 -21.90 -5.45 27.15
N ASP A 240 -21.61 -5.28 28.45
CA ASP A 240 -20.29 -5.62 28.99
C ASP A 240 -20.01 -7.12 28.86
N ARG A 241 -21.04 -7.98 28.97
CA ARG A 241 -20.93 -9.42 28.76
C ARG A 241 -20.49 -9.76 27.33
N ASP A 242 -21.06 -9.06 26.36
CA ASP A 242 -20.74 -9.27 24.93
C ASP A 242 -19.30 -8.83 24.63
N ILE A 243 -18.85 -7.73 25.25
CA ILE A 243 -17.48 -7.27 25.10
C ILE A 243 -16.51 -8.25 25.78
N TRP A 244 -16.82 -8.70 26.99
CA TRP A 244 -16.01 -9.65 27.75
C TRP A 244 -15.79 -10.94 26.95
N THR A 245 -16.88 -11.51 26.46
CA THR A 245 -16.86 -12.74 25.65
C THR A 245 -16.19 -12.53 24.30
N ALA A 246 -16.40 -11.38 23.63
CA ALA A 246 -15.75 -11.10 22.34
C ALA A 246 -14.24 -10.86 22.46
N VAL A 247 -13.76 -10.30 23.58
CA VAL A 247 -12.32 -10.18 23.85
C VAL A 247 -11.75 -11.54 24.26
N ASN A 248 -12.47 -12.32 25.07
CA ASN A 248 -12.02 -13.60 25.61
C ASN A 248 -10.59 -13.50 26.16
N PRO A 249 -10.34 -12.65 27.17
CA PRO A 249 -9.00 -12.46 27.70
C PRO A 249 -8.48 -13.77 28.32
N PRO A 250 -7.17 -14.03 28.27
CA PRO A 250 -6.59 -15.09 29.09
C PRO A 250 -6.83 -14.79 30.58
N GLU A 251 -6.94 -15.83 31.41
CA GLU A 251 -7.30 -15.73 32.85
C GLU A 251 -6.49 -14.64 33.60
N GLU A 252 -5.20 -14.51 33.29
CA GLU A 252 -4.30 -13.55 33.92
C GLU A 252 -4.58 -12.10 33.50
N ALA A 253 -5.22 -11.90 32.35
CA ALA A 253 -5.56 -10.61 31.75
C ALA A 253 -6.98 -10.11 32.08
N GLU A 254 -7.77 -10.88 32.81
CA GLU A 254 -9.13 -10.49 33.21
C GLU A 254 -9.16 -9.18 34.01
N ILE A 255 -8.14 -8.95 34.83
CA ILE A 255 -7.99 -7.72 35.65
C ILE A 255 -7.86 -6.48 34.77
N ASP A 256 -7.15 -6.58 33.63
CA ASP A 256 -6.97 -5.47 32.70
C ASP A 256 -8.30 -5.10 32.04
N LEU A 257 -9.09 -6.10 31.63
CA LEU A 257 -10.40 -5.88 31.04
C LEU A 257 -11.39 -5.31 32.06
N TYR A 258 -11.37 -5.80 33.29
CA TYR A 258 -12.16 -5.25 34.40
C TYR A 258 -11.82 -3.78 34.67
N THR A 259 -10.53 -3.44 34.65
CA THR A 259 -10.03 -2.07 34.82
C THR A 259 -10.52 -1.16 33.70
N ALA A 260 -10.45 -1.64 32.46
CA ALA A 260 -10.94 -0.90 31.31
C ALA A 260 -12.46 -0.65 31.41
N ILE A 261 -13.25 -1.64 31.85
CA ILE A 261 -14.70 -1.49 32.04
C ILE A 261 -15.00 -0.42 33.10
N ASN A 262 -14.27 -0.42 34.22
CA ASN A 262 -14.43 0.56 35.29
C ASN A 262 -14.08 2.00 34.88
N GLU A 263 -13.17 2.20 33.91
CA GLU A 263 -12.83 3.53 33.39
C GLU A 263 -14.04 4.22 32.73
N ILE A 264 -15.01 3.44 32.20
CA ILE A 264 -16.22 3.95 31.54
C ILE A 264 -17.31 4.35 32.54
N SER A 265 -17.21 3.99 33.83
CA SER A 265 -18.24 4.30 34.83
C SER A 265 -18.59 5.80 34.87
N ARG A 266 -17.61 6.69 34.68
CA ARG A 266 -17.82 8.15 34.57
C ARG A 266 -18.63 8.56 33.34
N LEU A 267 -18.52 7.84 32.23
CA LEU A 267 -19.30 8.09 31.02
C LEU A 267 -20.74 7.59 31.15
N ARG A 268 -20.98 6.52 31.93
CA ARG A 268 -22.33 6.06 32.26
C ARG A 268 -23.12 7.10 33.04
N GLU A 269 -22.46 7.84 33.93
CA GLU A 269 -23.07 8.99 34.63
C GLU A 269 -23.51 10.08 33.65
N VAL A 270 -22.70 10.37 32.63
CA VAL A 270 -23.05 11.34 31.58
C VAL A 270 -24.20 10.82 30.71
N ALA A 271 -24.20 9.53 30.37
CA ALA A 271 -25.25 8.90 29.56
C ALA A 271 -26.65 9.04 30.18
N LYS A 272 -26.76 8.96 31.52
CA LYS A 272 -28.02 9.16 32.26
C LYS A 272 -28.64 10.55 32.06
N ARG A 273 -27.86 11.54 31.62
CA ARG A 273 -28.29 12.95 31.43
C ARG A 273 -28.59 13.32 29.99
N ILE A 274 -28.41 12.40 29.03
CA ILE A 274 -28.58 12.68 27.61
C ILE A 274 -30.04 12.51 27.20
N ASP A 275 -30.58 13.49 26.47
CA ASP A 275 -31.92 13.40 25.88
C ASP A 275 -31.94 12.40 24.71
N ILE A 276 -32.81 11.39 24.82
CA ILE A 276 -32.97 10.27 23.88
C ILE A 276 -34.22 10.48 22.99
N SER A 277 -34.90 11.63 23.09
CA SER A 277 -36.15 11.91 22.36
C SER A 277 -36.05 11.65 20.84
N ASP A 278 -34.89 11.95 20.23
CA ASP A 278 -34.62 11.72 18.80
C ASP A 278 -34.38 10.23 18.44
N ASP A 279 -34.03 9.38 19.41
CA ASP A 279 -33.67 7.96 19.20
C ASP A 279 -34.83 7.00 19.52
N ILE A 280 -35.95 7.51 20.06
CA ILE A 280 -37.15 6.74 20.42
C ILE A 280 -37.65 5.92 19.23
N GLN A 281 -37.62 6.49 18.03
CA GLN A 281 -38.04 5.82 16.80
C GLN A 281 -37.14 4.61 16.45
N ALA A 282 -35.83 4.73 16.65
CA ALA A 282 -34.87 3.65 16.43
C ALA A 282 -35.01 2.54 17.49
N VAL A 283 -35.21 2.93 18.75
CA VAL A 283 -35.46 2.00 19.87
C VAL A 283 -36.77 1.24 19.67
N ALA A 284 -37.85 1.92 19.26
CA ALA A 284 -39.14 1.31 18.94
C ALA A 284 -39.02 0.27 17.83
N LYS A 285 -38.25 0.57 16.77
CA LYS A 285 -37.97 -0.37 15.68
C LYS A 285 -37.18 -1.60 16.15
N LYS A 286 -36.16 -1.43 16.99
CA LYS A 286 -35.36 -2.54 17.57
C LYS A 286 -36.23 -3.49 18.40
N LEU A 287 -37.18 -2.93 19.15
CA LEU A 287 -38.10 -3.67 20.01
C LEU A 287 -39.33 -4.25 19.27
N LYS A 288 -39.47 -3.97 17.95
CA LYS A 288 -40.67 -4.30 17.15
C LYS A 288 -41.98 -3.75 17.77
N MET A 289 -41.92 -2.55 18.37
CA MET A 289 -43.05 -1.88 19.03
C MET A 289 -43.43 -0.58 18.30
N SER A 290 -44.69 -0.12 18.47
CA SER A 290 -45.10 1.18 17.95
C SER A 290 -44.52 2.33 18.79
N GLU A 291 -44.12 3.42 18.13
CA GLU A 291 -43.53 4.59 18.80
C GLU A 291 -44.47 5.18 19.87
N ARG A 292 -45.78 5.17 19.59
CA ARG A 292 -46.82 5.61 20.53
C ARG A 292 -46.81 4.79 21.81
N ARG A 293 -46.72 3.46 21.70
CA ARG A 293 -46.69 2.52 22.83
C ARG A 293 -45.41 2.67 23.66
N LEU A 294 -44.27 2.91 23.01
CA LEU A 294 -43.01 3.19 23.69
C LEU A 294 -43.04 4.54 24.43
N ARG A 295 -43.63 5.58 23.84
CA ARG A 295 -43.82 6.89 24.49
C ARG A 295 -44.76 6.82 25.69
N GLU A 296 -45.83 6.01 25.62
CA GLU A 296 -46.74 5.75 26.75
C GLU A 296 -46.04 5.00 27.88
N LEU A 297 -45.21 4.00 27.57
CA LEU A 297 -44.33 3.31 28.51
C LEU A 297 -43.32 4.25 29.18
N LEU A 298 -42.66 5.10 28.41
CA LEU A 298 -41.72 6.10 28.92
C LEU A 298 -42.42 7.10 29.85
N LYS A 299 -43.65 7.52 29.53
CA LYS A 299 -44.48 8.33 30.44
C LYS A 299 -44.82 7.55 31.71
N ALA A 300 -45.23 6.29 31.62
CA ALA A 300 -45.54 5.48 32.80
C ALA A 300 -44.32 5.22 33.72
N LEU A 301 -43.14 5.02 33.13
CA LEU A 301 -41.89 4.76 33.87
C LEU A 301 -41.28 6.02 34.49
N PHE A 302 -41.35 7.17 33.81
CA PHE A 302 -40.58 8.38 34.17
C PHE A 302 -41.43 9.56 34.65
N ASP A 303 -42.76 9.53 34.54
CA ASP A 303 -43.62 10.55 35.15
C ASP A 303 -43.84 10.20 36.62
N VAL A 304 -43.37 11.08 37.52
CA VAL A 304 -43.58 10.95 38.97
C VAL A 304 -44.23 12.25 39.43
N SER A 305 -45.41 12.17 40.03
CA SER A 305 -46.04 13.35 40.59
C SER A 305 -45.24 13.86 41.81
N ASP A 306 -45.11 15.18 41.97
CA ASP A 306 -44.41 15.79 43.12
C ASP A 306 -45.00 15.32 44.47
N LYS A 307 -46.26 14.85 44.47
CA LYS A 307 -46.97 14.27 45.61
C LYS A 307 -46.44 12.89 46.02
N GLU A 308 -46.11 12.02 45.07
CA GLU A 308 -45.57 10.68 45.31
C GLU A 308 -44.14 10.73 45.85
N ILE A 309 -43.32 11.63 45.28
CA ILE A 309 -41.95 11.88 45.74
C ILE A 309 -41.98 12.38 47.20
N SER A 310 -42.85 13.36 47.50
CA SER A 310 -43.02 13.88 48.86
C SER A 310 -43.46 12.78 49.84
N ASN A 311 -44.38 11.91 49.45
CA ASN A 311 -44.87 10.81 50.30
C ASN A 311 -43.81 9.73 50.56
N ALA A 312 -43.01 9.37 49.56
CA ALA A 312 -41.94 8.40 49.73
C ALA A 312 -40.78 8.96 50.55
N VAL A 313 -40.39 10.21 50.33
CA VAL A 313 -39.45 10.94 51.18
C VAL A 313 -39.95 10.98 52.63
N ASN A 314 -41.25 11.21 52.85
CA ASN A 314 -41.83 11.19 54.19
C ASN A 314 -41.82 9.78 54.84
N LYS A 315 -42.02 8.71 54.07
CA LYS A 315 -41.87 7.32 54.57
C LYS A 315 -40.44 7.01 54.97
N VAL A 316 -39.46 7.46 54.18
CA VAL A 316 -38.03 7.27 54.44
C VAL A 316 -37.59 8.06 55.65
N VAL A 317 -37.98 9.33 55.75
CA VAL A 317 -37.69 10.17 56.92
C VAL A 317 -38.29 9.52 58.19
N LYS A 318 -39.50 8.96 58.11
CA LYS A 318 -40.09 8.18 59.22
C LYS A 318 -39.36 6.88 59.53
N HIS A 319 -38.83 6.18 58.51
CA HIS A 319 -38.11 4.93 58.69
C HIS A 319 -36.70 5.15 59.25
N ILE A 320 -36.01 6.19 58.79
CA ILE A 320 -34.74 6.68 59.35
C ILE A 320 -34.98 7.10 60.79
N ALA A 321 -36.00 7.94 61.06
CA ALA A 321 -36.37 8.37 62.41
C ALA A 321 -36.60 7.19 63.36
N ARG A 322 -37.35 6.16 62.93
CA ARG A 322 -37.59 4.93 63.73
C ARG A 322 -36.33 4.10 63.97
N ARG A 323 -35.43 3.97 62.99
CA ARG A 323 -34.16 3.24 63.16
C ARG A 323 -33.12 4.03 63.96
N THR A 324 -33.17 5.37 63.93
CA THR A 324 -32.33 6.24 64.77
C THR A 324 -32.86 6.38 66.19
N GLU A 325 -34.18 6.38 66.41
CA GLU A 325 -34.78 6.29 67.75
C GLU A 325 -34.41 4.96 68.45
N ALA A 326 -34.19 3.89 67.69
CA ALA A 326 -33.68 2.62 68.21
C ALA A 326 -32.16 2.63 68.54
N ALA A 327 -31.44 3.71 68.19
CA ALA A 327 -30.00 3.86 68.42
C ALA A 327 -29.74 4.97 69.46
N HIS A 328 -30.20 4.75 70.69
CA HIS A 328 -30.38 5.80 71.69
C HIS A 328 -29.14 6.20 72.51
N GLU A 329 -27.91 6.08 71.99
CA GLU A 329 -26.71 6.42 72.78
C GLU A 329 -25.70 7.42 72.19
N LEU A 330 -25.79 7.85 70.92
CA LEU A 330 -24.79 8.77 70.36
C LEU A 330 -25.43 9.83 69.44
N ALA A 331 -25.26 11.11 69.82
CA ALA A 331 -25.69 12.37 69.19
C ALA A 331 -27.08 12.93 69.60
N SER A 332 -27.11 14.25 69.86
CA SER A 332 -28.30 14.98 70.34
C SER A 332 -29.42 14.98 69.28
N ALA A 333 -30.67 14.78 69.71
CA ALA A 333 -31.84 14.71 68.82
C ALA A 333 -32.08 16.00 67.99
N GLU A 334 -31.55 17.14 68.44
CA GLU A 334 -31.64 18.43 67.75
C GLU A 334 -30.75 18.52 66.49
N ASP A 335 -29.58 17.90 66.50
CA ASP A 335 -28.62 17.98 65.39
C ASP A 335 -29.06 17.10 64.21
N ILE A 336 -29.63 15.93 64.50
CA ILE A 336 -30.22 15.03 63.50
C ILE A 336 -31.46 15.68 62.85
N GLY A 337 -32.28 16.38 63.64
CA GLY A 337 -33.44 17.12 63.16
C GLY A 337 -33.08 18.27 62.20
N LYS A 338 -31.96 18.98 62.45
CA LYS A 338 -31.44 20.03 61.55
C LYS A 338 -30.91 19.45 60.24
N VAL A 339 -30.19 18.33 60.27
CA VAL A 339 -29.68 17.65 59.07
C VAL A 339 -30.82 17.13 58.19
N LEU A 340 -31.85 16.53 58.78
CA LEU A 340 -33.02 16.03 58.04
C LEU A 340 -33.85 17.17 57.41
N LYS A 341 -33.98 18.32 58.08
CA LYS A 341 -34.65 19.52 57.53
C LYS A 341 -33.88 20.10 56.34
N GLU A 342 -32.56 20.13 56.42
CA GLU A 342 -31.72 20.70 55.36
C GLU A 342 -31.62 19.77 54.15
N ILE A 343 -31.53 18.45 54.36
CA ILE A 343 -31.68 17.44 53.30
C ILE A 343 -33.05 17.65 52.62
N ARG A 344 -34.14 17.72 53.37
CA ARG A 344 -35.49 17.94 52.80
C ARG A 344 -35.58 19.22 51.97
N LYS A 345 -34.99 20.32 52.43
CA LYS A 345 -35.03 21.62 51.73
C LYS A 345 -34.20 21.62 50.44
N VAL A 346 -33.02 21.00 50.45
CA VAL A 346 -32.13 20.91 49.28
C VAL A 346 -32.64 19.89 48.26
N THR A 347 -33.17 18.75 48.71
CA THR A 347 -33.78 17.75 47.83
C THR A 347 -35.00 18.32 47.10
N LEU A 348 -35.87 19.08 47.79
CA LEU A 348 -37.06 19.68 47.14
C LEU A 348 -36.73 20.85 46.19
N SER A 349 -35.69 21.64 46.47
CA SER A 349 -35.36 22.81 45.64
C SER A 349 -34.72 22.44 44.30
N ASN A 350 -33.92 21.37 44.28
CA ASN A 350 -33.22 20.95 43.06
C ASN A 350 -34.04 19.99 42.17
N ILE A 351 -34.99 19.24 42.74
CA ILE A 351 -35.98 18.42 41.99
C ILE A 351 -36.86 19.28 41.06
N SER A 352 -36.99 20.59 41.32
CA SER A 352 -37.77 21.52 40.47
C SER A 352 -37.09 21.90 39.14
N LYS A 353 -35.78 21.67 38.98
CA LYS A 353 -34.99 22.24 37.86
C LYS A 353 -34.60 21.27 36.73
N SER A 354 -34.85 19.96 36.87
CA SER A 354 -34.30 18.94 35.97
C SER A 354 -35.39 18.06 35.32
N LYS A 355 -35.43 18.07 33.98
CA LYS A 355 -36.52 17.49 33.15
C LYS A 355 -36.49 15.96 32.94
N VAL A 356 -35.75 15.17 33.73
CA VAL A 356 -35.83 13.69 33.67
C VAL A 356 -35.70 13.15 35.10
N ARG A 357 -36.84 12.84 35.74
CA ARG A 357 -36.94 12.50 37.16
C ARG A 357 -36.95 10.98 37.38
N LEU A 358 -35.84 10.46 37.93
CA LEU A 358 -35.74 9.32 38.87
C LEU A 358 -34.26 9.01 39.16
N ALA A 359 -33.36 9.16 38.18
CA ALA A 359 -31.92 8.95 38.38
C ALA A 359 -31.19 10.09 39.14
N ILE A 360 -31.87 11.21 39.40
CA ILE A 360 -31.30 12.42 40.01
C ILE A 360 -31.31 12.34 41.55
N ILE A 361 -32.16 11.49 42.13
CA ILE A 361 -32.36 11.40 43.59
C ILE A 361 -31.10 10.84 44.27
N ASP A 362 -30.46 9.83 43.66
CA ASP A 362 -29.26 9.18 44.18
C ASP A 362 -28.03 10.11 44.16
N GLU A 363 -27.91 10.90 43.09
CA GLU A 363 -26.75 11.78 42.84
C GLU A 363 -26.80 13.08 43.66
N GLU A 364 -28.00 13.60 43.95
CA GLU A 364 -28.15 14.74 44.84
C GLU A 364 -28.02 14.37 46.29
N ILE A 365 -28.57 13.23 46.73
CA ILE A 365 -28.35 12.76 48.09
C ILE A 365 -26.86 12.50 48.32
N TYR A 366 -26.15 11.89 47.37
CA TYR A 366 -24.70 11.68 47.46
C TYR A 366 -23.87 12.97 47.37
N LYS A 367 -24.26 13.95 46.54
CA LYS A 367 -23.63 15.29 46.52
C LYS A 367 -23.89 16.09 47.79
N ILE A 368 -25.09 16.00 48.35
CA ILE A 368 -25.46 16.62 49.63
C ILE A 368 -24.63 15.98 50.74
N ILE A 369 -24.49 14.65 50.76
CA ILE A 369 -23.61 13.94 51.70
C ILE A 369 -22.16 14.39 51.52
N LYS A 370 -21.62 14.48 50.30
CA LYS A 370 -20.25 14.97 50.06
C LYS A 370 -20.04 16.47 50.34
N GLU A 371 -21.05 17.32 50.13
CA GLU A 371 -20.99 18.73 50.51
C GLU A 371 -21.04 18.91 52.03
N LEU A 372 -21.85 18.12 52.72
CA LEU A 372 -21.92 18.09 54.18
C LEU A 372 -20.65 17.48 54.80
N GLU A 373 -20.00 16.52 54.12
CA GLU A 373 -18.64 16.05 54.43
C GLU A 373 -17.60 17.15 54.24
N LYS A 374 -17.63 17.89 53.12
CA LYS A 374 -16.73 19.03 52.86
C LYS A 374 -16.91 20.21 53.82
N LYS A 375 -18.13 20.42 54.33
CA LYS A 375 -18.46 21.46 55.32
C LYS A 375 -18.18 21.02 56.77
N GLY A 376 -17.58 19.84 56.98
CA GLY A 376 -17.14 19.36 58.30
C GLY A 376 -18.24 18.79 59.20
N LYS A 377 -19.52 18.74 58.76
CA LYS A 377 -20.67 18.36 59.61
C LYS A 377 -20.95 16.85 59.69
N ILE A 378 -20.25 16.02 58.90
CA ILE A 378 -20.44 14.55 58.83
C ILE A 378 -19.25 13.77 59.43
N ALA A 379 -18.13 14.44 59.72
CA ALA A 379 -16.96 13.80 60.31
C ALA A 379 -17.26 13.23 61.72
N GLU A 380 -18.21 13.83 62.46
CA GLU A 380 -18.62 13.42 63.81
C GLU A 380 -19.64 12.27 63.84
N LEU A 381 -20.15 11.81 62.70
CA LEU A 381 -21.11 10.71 62.65
C LEU A 381 -20.41 9.33 62.67
N PRO A 382 -20.83 8.40 63.57
CA PRO A 382 -20.23 7.08 63.66
C PRO A 382 -20.48 6.22 62.40
N ASN A 383 -19.53 5.33 62.07
CA ASN A 383 -19.49 4.58 60.81
C ASN A 383 -20.73 3.70 60.55
N ASN A 384 -21.40 3.26 61.62
CA ASN A 384 -22.68 2.53 61.57
C ASN A 384 -23.83 3.37 60.97
N VAL A 385 -23.85 4.69 61.23
CA VAL A 385 -24.85 5.62 60.66
C VAL A 385 -24.55 5.90 59.19
N LYS A 386 -23.27 6.05 58.82
CA LYS A 386 -22.84 6.19 57.41
C LYS A 386 -23.19 4.95 56.57
N GLN A 387 -23.00 3.76 57.13
CA GLN A 387 -23.42 2.51 56.51
C GLN A 387 -24.94 2.36 56.44
N ALA A 388 -25.69 2.80 57.47
CA ALA A 388 -27.15 2.78 57.45
C ALA A 388 -27.74 3.72 56.38
N ILE A 389 -27.19 4.92 56.20
CA ILE A 389 -27.61 5.87 55.16
C ILE A 389 -27.34 5.30 53.75
N ALA A 390 -26.17 4.69 53.54
CA ALA A 390 -25.85 4.03 52.27
C ALA A 390 -26.75 2.80 51.99
N LYS A 391 -27.11 2.04 53.04
CA LYS A 391 -28.01 0.88 52.93
C LYS A 391 -29.46 1.28 52.66
N VAL A 392 -29.94 2.35 53.29
CA VAL A 392 -31.29 2.92 53.07
C VAL A 392 -31.43 3.53 51.68
N SER A 393 -30.38 4.18 51.16
CA SER A 393 -30.33 4.68 49.76
C SER A 393 -30.42 3.53 48.74
N LYS A 394 -29.76 2.39 49.03
CA LYS A 394 -29.82 1.16 48.22
C LYS A 394 -31.19 0.46 48.31
N GLU A 395 -31.80 0.38 49.49
CA GLU A 395 -33.15 -0.17 49.70
C GLU A 395 -34.23 0.71 49.04
N LEU A 396 -34.09 2.03 49.09
CA LEU A 396 -34.96 2.99 48.40
C LEU A 396 -34.97 2.83 46.89
N PHE A 397 -33.80 2.59 46.30
CA PHE A 397 -33.66 2.36 44.87
C PHE A 397 -34.38 1.08 44.44
N ASN A 398 -34.19 -0.02 45.17
CA ASN A 398 -34.84 -1.30 44.87
C ASN A 398 -36.38 -1.22 45.02
N ILE A 399 -36.88 -0.53 46.04
CA ILE A 399 -38.32 -0.36 46.25
C ILE A 399 -38.96 0.50 45.16
N PHE A 400 -38.29 1.55 44.67
CA PHE A 400 -38.82 2.39 43.59
C PHE A 400 -38.69 1.77 42.20
N SER A 401 -37.63 0.98 41.95
CA SER A 401 -37.44 0.29 40.67
C SER A 401 -38.41 -0.87 40.52
N ASP A 402 -38.59 -1.69 41.56
CA ASP A 402 -39.43 -2.88 41.47
C ASP A 402 -40.91 -2.50 41.42
N HIS A 403 -41.38 -1.62 42.31
CA HIS A 403 -42.80 -1.25 42.40
C HIS A 403 -43.36 -0.55 41.16
N LYS A 404 -42.54 0.24 40.44
CA LYS A 404 -42.94 0.92 39.19
C LYS A 404 -42.90 0.00 37.98
N VAL A 405 -42.00 -0.97 37.95
CA VAL A 405 -41.96 -1.97 36.88
C VAL A 405 -43.16 -2.91 37.00
N THR A 406 -43.61 -3.25 38.22
CA THR A 406 -44.89 -3.97 38.43
C THR A 406 -46.11 -3.11 38.08
N GLU A 407 -46.15 -1.83 38.47
CA GLU A 407 -47.27 -0.93 38.15
C GLU A 407 -47.37 -0.64 36.64
N ALA A 408 -46.24 -0.44 35.96
CA ALA A 408 -46.20 -0.30 34.50
C ALA A 408 -46.56 -1.62 33.79
N SER A 409 -46.19 -2.78 34.37
CA SER A 409 -46.59 -4.11 33.90
C SER A 409 -48.11 -4.31 33.96
N GLU A 410 -48.73 -3.95 35.10
CA GLU A 410 -50.17 -4.03 35.32
C GLU A 410 -50.96 -3.04 34.44
N ARG A 411 -50.46 -1.80 34.29
CA ARG A 411 -51.16 -0.73 33.56
C ARG A 411 -51.11 -0.87 32.04
N LEU A 412 -50.08 -1.53 31.50
CA LEU A 412 -49.86 -1.67 30.05
C LEU A 412 -50.00 -3.11 29.54
N GLY A 413 -50.19 -4.09 30.44
CA GLY A 413 -50.31 -5.51 30.13
C GLY A 413 -49.04 -6.10 29.53
N ILE A 414 -47.87 -5.65 29.97
CA ILE A 414 -46.54 -6.04 29.44
C ILE A 414 -45.78 -6.73 30.55
N SER A 415 -45.13 -7.86 30.27
CA SER A 415 -44.40 -8.61 31.30
C SER A 415 -43.24 -7.79 31.90
N VAL A 416 -42.93 -8.02 33.18
CA VAL A 416 -41.77 -7.42 33.88
C VAL A 416 -40.46 -7.67 33.11
N ASP A 417 -40.31 -8.85 32.50
CA ASP A 417 -39.16 -9.19 31.65
C ASP A 417 -39.08 -8.35 30.36
N GLU A 418 -40.21 -8.06 29.73
CA GLU A 418 -40.26 -7.17 28.57
C GLU A 418 -39.95 -5.72 28.96
N ILE A 419 -40.45 -5.23 30.09
CA ILE A 419 -40.13 -3.87 30.58
C ILE A 419 -38.63 -3.75 30.87
N ASN A 420 -38.04 -4.76 31.52
CA ASN A 420 -36.60 -4.79 31.78
C ASN A 420 -35.78 -4.84 30.48
N LYS A 421 -36.23 -5.56 29.44
CA LYS A 421 -35.60 -5.52 28.11
C LYS A 421 -35.67 -4.13 27.48
N ILE A 422 -36.79 -3.43 27.62
CA ILE A 422 -36.99 -2.07 27.08
C ILE A 422 -36.10 -1.05 27.79
N VAL A 423 -36.06 -1.06 29.13
CA VAL A 423 -35.21 -0.18 29.94
C VAL A 423 -33.72 -0.39 29.61
N ARG A 424 -33.29 -1.65 29.45
CA ARG A 424 -31.93 -1.97 29.00
C ARG A 424 -31.64 -1.39 27.62
N ALA A 425 -32.54 -1.56 26.65
CA ALA A 425 -32.34 -1.03 25.30
C ALA A 425 -32.24 0.52 25.26
N ILE A 426 -32.98 1.22 26.13
CA ILE A 426 -32.92 2.68 26.26
C ILE A 426 -31.57 3.11 26.85
N PHE A 427 -31.13 2.44 27.91
CA PHE A 427 -29.83 2.72 28.53
C PHE A 427 -28.67 2.46 27.56
N GLU A 428 -28.74 1.37 26.79
CA GLU A 428 -27.76 1.07 25.74
C GLU A 428 -27.67 2.18 24.68
N ALA A 429 -28.82 2.72 24.26
CA ALA A 429 -28.88 3.81 23.29
C ALA A 429 -28.26 5.10 23.86
N ALA A 430 -28.53 5.41 25.12
CA ALA A 430 -27.95 6.55 25.82
C ALA A 430 -26.42 6.43 25.95
N GLU A 431 -25.93 5.25 26.33
CA GLU A 431 -24.50 4.98 26.49
C GLU A 431 -23.77 5.06 25.15
N ARG A 432 -24.37 4.53 24.07
CA ARG A 432 -23.85 4.67 22.70
C ARG A 432 -23.72 6.15 22.30
N LYS A 433 -24.75 6.95 22.55
CA LYS A 433 -24.78 8.38 22.23
C LYS A 433 -23.76 9.18 23.04
N ALA A 434 -23.57 8.85 24.32
CA ALA A 434 -22.53 9.42 25.18
C ALA A 434 -21.12 9.14 24.63
N CYS A 435 -20.87 7.90 24.19
CA CYS A 435 -19.59 7.50 23.62
C CYS A 435 -19.31 8.21 22.28
N LEU A 436 -20.33 8.36 21.43
CA LEU A 436 -20.22 9.13 20.19
C LEU A 436 -19.95 10.62 20.45
N ASP A 437 -20.59 11.21 21.47
CA ASP A 437 -20.31 12.60 21.87
C ASP A 437 -18.89 12.75 22.40
N PHE A 438 -18.37 11.78 23.17
CA PHE A 438 -17.00 11.81 23.66
C PHE A 438 -15.97 11.89 22.52
N ILE A 439 -16.18 11.11 21.46
CA ILE A 439 -15.34 11.15 20.25
C ILE A 439 -15.56 12.49 19.51
N GLY A 440 -16.82 12.91 19.36
CA GLY A 440 -17.19 14.13 18.65
C GLY A 440 -16.63 15.41 19.28
N ARG A 441 -16.54 15.49 20.63
CA ARG A 441 -15.92 16.62 21.35
C ARG A 441 -14.46 16.82 20.98
N ARG A 442 -13.72 15.76 20.66
CA ARG A 442 -12.29 15.85 20.30
C ARG A 442 -12.05 16.31 18.88
N VAL A 443 -13.01 16.10 17.98
CA VAL A 443 -12.87 16.45 16.56
C VAL A 443 -13.55 17.77 16.22
N ALA A 444 -14.67 18.07 16.88
CA ALA A 444 -15.53 19.20 16.56
C ALA A 444 -15.84 20.02 17.83
N LEU A 445 -14.81 20.68 18.35
CA LEU A 445 -14.92 21.59 19.48
C LEU A 445 -15.92 22.72 19.17
N GLY A 446 -16.82 23.02 20.10
CA GLY A 446 -17.80 24.12 20.00
C GLY A 446 -19.07 23.84 19.18
N LEU A 447 -19.18 22.72 18.47
CA LEU A 447 -20.42 22.37 17.74
C LEU A 447 -21.49 21.76 18.66
N ALA A 448 -22.76 21.92 18.27
CA ALA A 448 -23.91 21.31 18.94
C ALA A 448 -23.82 19.78 18.94
N LEU A 449 -24.40 19.14 19.98
CA LEU A 449 -24.37 17.70 20.23
C LEU A 449 -24.69 16.87 18.97
N ARG A 450 -25.76 17.23 18.24
CA ARG A 450 -26.19 16.53 17.02
C ARG A 450 -25.10 16.51 15.94
N HIS A 451 -24.41 17.63 15.71
CA HIS A 451 -23.35 17.71 14.72
C HIS A 451 -22.09 16.95 15.16
N ARG A 452 -21.79 16.95 16.46
CA ARG A 452 -20.65 16.18 17.02
C ARG A 452 -20.86 14.68 16.86
N VAL A 453 -22.05 14.19 17.18
CA VAL A 453 -22.43 12.77 17.02
C VAL A 453 -22.36 12.36 15.55
N LEU A 454 -22.93 13.16 14.64
CA LEU A 454 -22.88 12.88 13.20
C LEU A 454 -21.43 12.83 12.67
N ARG A 455 -20.57 13.78 13.09
CA ARG A 455 -19.15 13.77 12.71
C ARG A 455 -18.43 12.53 13.23
N ALA A 456 -18.68 12.16 14.48
CA ALA A 456 -18.08 10.95 15.07
C ALA A 456 -18.49 9.69 14.28
N GLN A 457 -19.78 9.56 13.92
CA GLN A 457 -20.26 8.46 13.10
C GLN A 457 -19.57 8.41 11.73
N ILE A 458 -19.45 9.54 11.02
CA ILE A 458 -18.78 9.60 9.72
C ILE A 458 -17.32 9.13 9.82
N ILE A 459 -16.62 9.46 10.90
CA ILE A 459 -15.23 9.04 11.14
C ILE A 459 -15.15 7.54 11.41
N LEU A 460 -16.01 7.01 12.28
CA LEU A 460 -16.06 5.58 12.58
C LEU A 460 -16.47 4.74 11.35
N ASP A 461 -17.35 5.28 10.51
CA ASP A 461 -17.80 4.58 9.31
C ASP A 461 -16.74 4.61 8.20
N ARG A 462 -16.16 5.78 7.89
CA ARG A 462 -15.27 5.95 6.74
C ARG A 462 -13.79 5.73 7.02
N LEU A 463 -13.31 5.99 8.24
CA LEU A 463 -11.87 6.05 8.56
C LEU A 463 -11.42 4.93 9.50
N LEU A 464 -12.30 4.43 10.38
CA LEU A 464 -12.00 3.27 11.21
C LEU A 464 -12.21 1.97 10.42
N LEU A 465 -11.14 1.16 10.30
CA LEU A 465 -11.11 -0.15 9.66
C LEU A 465 -11.85 -0.21 8.29
N PRO A 466 -11.53 0.66 7.30
CA PRO A 466 -12.20 0.70 5.99
C PRO A 466 -12.15 -0.61 5.18
N HIS A 467 -11.27 -1.55 5.53
CA HIS A 467 -11.21 -2.87 4.89
C HIS A 467 -12.39 -3.77 5.25
N ILE A 468 -13.00 -3.58 6.43
CA ILE A 468 -14.20 -4.31 6.86
C ILE A 468 -15.44 -3.74 6.15
N GLY A 469 -15.52 -2.42 6.04
CA GLY A 469 -16.58 -1.73 5.31
C GLY A 469 -16.68 -0.25 5.65
N ILE A 470 -17.27 0.52 4.74
CA ILE A 470 -17.48 1.98 4.87
C ILE A 470 -18.95 2.39 4.99
N LYS A 471 -19.86 1.43 4.89
CA LYS A 471 -21.30 1.70 4.91
C LYS A 471 -21.78 1.97 6.34
N PRO A 472 -22.74 2.91 6.54
CA PRO A 472 -23.30 3.24 7.84
C PRO A 472 -24.36 2.20 8.28
N GLU A 473 -24.03 0.92 8.17
CA GLU A 473 -24.88 -0.21 8.56
C GLU A 473 -24.44 -0.72 9.94
N ASP A 474 -25.38 -1.04 10.83
CA ASP A 474 -25.05 -1.49 12.19
C ASP A 474 -24.31 -2.84 12.20
N ASP A 475 -24.59 -3.75 11.26
CA ASP A 475 -23.84 -5.01 11.10
C ASP A 475 -22.36 -4.77 10.77
N VAL A 476 -22.06 -3.81 9.87
CA VAL A 476 -20.67 -3.44 9.53
C VAL A 476 -19.96 -2.84 10.74
N ARG A 477 -20.63 -1.98 11.51
CA ARG A 477 -20.07 -1.42 12.74
C ARG A 477 -19.83 -2.50 13.80
N TYR A 478 -20.73 -3.46 13.92
CA TYR A 478 -20.59 -4.59 14.84
C TYR A 478 -19.41 -5.49 14.46
N LYS A 479 -19.19 -5.77 13.16
CA LYS A 479 -17.99 -6.47 12.67
C LYS A 479 -16.70 -5.73 12.98
N LYS A 480 -16.69 -4.39 12.88
CA LYS A 480 -15.55 -3.55 13.31
C LYS A 480 -15.30 -3.67 14.81
N ALA A 481 -16.36 -3.71 15.61
CA ALA A 481 -16.25 -3.89 17.07
C ALA A 481 -15.62 -5.25 17.41
N LYS A 482 -16.09 -6.35 16.80
CA LYS A 482 -15.49 -7.69 16.94
C LYS A 482 -14.00 -7.70 16.57
N TYR A 483 -13.61 -7.05 15.48
CA TYR A 483 -12.19 -6.97 15.08
C TYR A 483 -11.33 -6.18 16.08
N LEU A 484 -11.86 -5.11 16.66
CA LEU A 484 -11.17 -4.37 17.73
C LEU A 484 -11.03 -5.20 19.01
N CYS A 485 -12.03 -6.01 19.36
CA CYS A 485 -11.94 -6.98 20.46
C CYS A 485 -10.86 -8.03 20.19
N LEU A 486 -10.77 -8.54 18.96
CA LEU A 486 -9.69 -9.45 18.56
C LEU A 486 -8.29 -8.79 18.66
N MET A 487 -8.16 -7.52 18.25
CA MET A 487 -6.91 -6.78 18.46
C MET A 487 -6.56 -6.67 19.94
N ALA A 488 -7.56 -6.44 20.81
CA ALA A 488 -7.36 -6.37 22.25
C ALA A 488 -6.89 -7.71 22.82
N ARG A 489 -7.56 -8.81 22.44
CA ARG A 489 -7.16 -10.17 22.82
C ARG A 489 -5.69 -10.43 22.52
N ARG A 490 -5.25 -10.18 21.28
CA ARG A 490 -3.87 -10.40 20.86
C ARG A 490 -2.84 -9.54 21.61
N VAL A 491 -3.20 -8.29 21.96
CA VAL A 491 -2.34 -7.44 22.81
C VAL A 491 -2.22 -8.00 24.22
N LEU A 492 -3.31 -8.52 24.78
CA LEU A 492 -3.30 -9.15 26.10
C LEU A 492 -2.51 -10.47 26.07
N GLU A 493 -2.70 -11.32 25.07
CA GLU A 493 -1.89 -12.54 24.87
C GLU A 493 -0.39 -12.23 24.81
N LEU A 494 0.01 -11.19 24.07
CA LEU A 494 1.41 -10.74 24.02
C LEU A 494 1.89 -10.22 25.38
N ALA A 495 1.07 -9.45 26.08
CA ALA A 495 1.44 -8.83 27.36
C ALA A 495 1.70 -9.84 28.47
N TYR A 496 1.02 -10.99 28.42
CA TYR A 496 1.15 -12.09 29.38
C TYR A 496 2.00 -13.25 28.85
N GLY A 497 2.66 -13.10 27.69
CA GLY A 497 3.62 -14.07 27.17
C GLY A 497 3.01 -15.32 26.53
N LYS A 498 1.70 -15.34 26.23
CA LYS A 498 1.05 -16.44 25.48
C LYS A 498 1.31 -16.36 23.97
N ARG A 499 1.75 -15.21 23.46
CA ARG A 499 2.10 -15.00 22.05
C ARG A 499 3.40 -14.21 21.93
N ALA A 500 4.25 -14.56 20.97
CA ALA A 500 5.47 -13.81 20.68
C ALA A 500 5.16 -12.50 19.92
N PRO A 501 6.05 -11.49 19.97
CA PRO A 501 5.91 -10.31 19.10
C PRO A 501 6.06 -10.72 17.63
N ASP A 502 5.27 -10.10 16.74
CA ASP A 502 5.36 -10.39 15.32
C ASP A 502 6.62 -9.76 14.72
N ASP A 503 7.34 -10.55 13.93
CA ASP A 503 8.46 -10.06 13.14
C ASP A 503 7.94 -9.30 11.90
N LYS A 504 8.27 -8.00 11.83
CA LYS A 504 7.88 -7.12 10.70
C LYS A 504 8.77 -7.32 9.49
N ASP A 505 9.96 -7.85 9.70
CA ASP A 505 10.96 -8.05 8.67
C ASP A 505 10.80 -9.38 7.92
N HIS A 506 10.08 -10.32 8.55
CA HIS A 506 9.55 -11.53 7.93
C HIS A 506 8.81 -11.24 6.62
N CYS A 507 9.13 -11.96 5.54
CA CYS A 507 8.55 -11.71 4.21
C CYS A 507 7.02 -11.85 4.19
N ALA A 508 6.44 -12.63 5.08
CA ALA A 508 4.98 -12.78 5.15
C ALA A 508 4.25 -11.54 5.69
N ALA A 509 4.94 -10.71 6.47
CA ALA A 509 4.48 -9.38 6.88
C ALA A 509 4.72 -8.29 5.82
N LYS A 510 5.26 -8.65 4.65
CA LYS A 510 5.63 -7.72 3.58
C LYS A 510 4.92 -8.07 2.27
N ARG A 511 4.74 -7.05 1.42
CA ARG A 511 4.22 -7.17 0.06
C ARG A 511 5.03 -6.28 -0.88
N VAL A 512 5.37 -6.82 -2.04
CA VAL A 512 6.05 -6.10 -3.11
C VAL A 512 5.01 -5.51 -4.05
N LYS A 513 4.96 -4.18 -4.12
CA LYS A 513 4.15 -3.43 -5.08
C LYS A 513 4.94 -3.26 -6.37
N CYS A 514 4.44 -3.86 -7.44
CA CYS A 514 5.04 -3.74 -8.77
C CYS A 514 4.51 -2.49 -9.50
N ALA A 515 4.96 -2.29 -10.73
CA ALA A 515 4.60 -1.14 -11.56
C ALA A 515 3.09 -0.89 -11.66
N GLY A 516 2.28 -1.93 -11.84
CA GLY A 516 0.83 -1.80 -11.97
C GLY A 516 0.15 -1.35 -10.69
N ASP A 517 0.55 -1.89 -9.53
CA ASP A 517 -0.01 -1.52 -8.22
C ASP A 517 0.30 -0.06 -7.87
N LEU A 518 1.52 0.40 -8.19
CA LEU A 518 1.92 1.78 -7.99
C LEU A 518 1.15 2.70 -8.94
N LEU A 519 0.99 2.32 -10.21
CA LEU A 519 0.21 3.09 -11.19
C LEU A 519 -1.27 3.17 -10.82
N GLU A 520 -1.86 2.15 -10.21
CA GLU A 520 -3.24 2.20 -9.67
C GLU A 520 -3.38 3.32 -8.63
N ILE A 521 -2.43 3.43 -7.70
CA ILE A 521 -2.40 4.49 -6.68
C ILE A 521 -2.26 5.87 -7.33
N GLN A 522 -1.34 6.00 -8.29
CA GLN A 522 -1.09 7.27 -8.98
C GLN A 522 -2.27 7.71 -9.84
N PHE A 523 -2.88 6.77 -10.57
CA PHE A 523 -4.08 7.01 -11.37
C PHE A 523 -5.26 7.40 -10.49
N GLN A 524 -5.46 6.75 -9.34
CA GLN A 524 -6.51 7.11 -8.39
C GLN A 524 -6.37 8.56 -7.91
N ALA A 525 -5.15 9.00 -7.58
CA ALA A 525 -4.90 10.39 -7.19
C ALA A 525 -5.19 11.36 -8.35
N ALA A 526 -4.68 11.08 -9.55
CA ALA A 526 -4.90 11.88 -10.74
C ALA A 526 -6.39 11.97 -11.12
N PHE A 527 -7.12 10.86 -11.05
CA PHE A 527 -8.54 10.77 -11.37
C PHE A 527 -9.39 11.53 -10.35
N ASN A 528 -9.06 11.45 -9.06
CA ASN A 528 -9.74 12.26 -8.04
C ASN A 528 -9.57 13.76 -8.29
N MET A 529 -8.38 14.20 -8.72
CA MET A 529 -8.14 15.59 -9.12
C MET A 529 -8.97 15.98 -10.35
N LEU A 530 -9.03 15.11 -11.37
CA LEU A 530 -9.85 15.32 -12.55
C LEU A 530 -11.34 15.43 -12.19
N CYS A 531 -11.88 14.52 -11.38
CA CYS A 531 -13.27 14.55 -10.92
C CYS A 531 -13.61 15.84 -10.16
N ASN A 532 -12.72 16.31 -9.28
CA ASN A 532 -12.92 17.58 -8.59
C ASN A 532 -12.93 18.77 -9.57
N ASN A 533 -12.09 18.74 -10.61
CA ASN A 533 -12.07 19.76 -11.63
C ASN A 533 -13.35 19.74 -12.49
N ILE A 534 -13.78 18.57 -12.95
CA ILE A 534 -15.04 18.38 -13.69
C ILE A 534 -16.21 18.92 -12.87
N LYS A 535 -16.28 18.56 -11.58
CA LYS A 535 -17.32 19.05 -10.67
C LYS A 535 -17.34 20.57 -10.61
N PHE A 536 -16.19 21.19 -10.40
CA PHE A 536 -16.07 22.65 -10.31
C PHE A 536 -16.46 23.34 -11.63
N GLN A 537 -15.99 22.84 -12.78
CA GLN A 537 -16.30 23.43 -14.08
C GLN A 537 -17.79 23.30 -14.42
N LEU A 538 -18.39 22.14 -14.17
CA LEU A 538 -19.82 21.91 -14.42
C LEU A 538 -20.69 22.77 -13.49
N GLN A 539 -20.37 22.87 -12.19
CA GLN A 539 -21.09 23.76 -11.27
C GLN A 539 -21.07 25.21 -11.74
N ARG A 540 -19.92 25.69 -12.22
CA ARG A 540 -19.78 27.05 -12.75
C ARG A 540 -20.50 27.25 -14.08
N ALA A 541 -20.51 26.24 -14.94
CA ALA A 541 -21.22 26.30 -16.22
C ALA A 541 -22.74 26.28 -16.06
N LEU A 542 -23.25 25.45 -15.14
CA LEU A 542 -24.68 25.31 -14.83
C LEU A 542 -25.28 26.54 -14.14
N ALA A 543 -24.47 27.40 -13.53
CA ALA A 543 -24.93 28.68 -12.99
C ALA A 543 -25.44 29.66 -14.08
N ARG A 544 -25.15 29.40 -15.37
CA ARG A 544 -25.62 30.22 -16.50
C ARG A 544 -27.00 29.74 -16.98
N LYS A 545 -27.97 30.65 -17.11
CA LYS A 545 -29.34 30.33 -17.59
C LYS A 545 -29.29 29.67 -18.99
N GLY A 546 -30.02 28.56 -19.16
CA GLY A 546 -30.15 27.85 -20.45
C GLY A 546 -29.07 26.81 -20.76
N ALA A 547 -28.04 26.68 -19.90
CA ALA A 547 -26.91 25.75 -20.07
C ALA A 547 -27.34 24.26 -20.05
N GLU A 548 -28.47 23.94 -19.42
CA GLU A 548 -28.96 22.57 -19.25
C GLU A 548 -29.38 21.88 -20.56
N ARG A 549 -29.60 22.63 -21.66
CA ARG A 549 -29.94 22.07 -22.98
C ARG A 549 -28.71 21.57 -23.76
N GLN A 550 -27.48 21.91 -23.33
CA GLN A 550 -26.23 21.55 -24.01
C GLN A 550 -25.29 20.72 -23.12
N ILE A 551 -25.84 19.87 -22.25
CA ILE A 551 -25.07 19.11 -21.24
C ILE A 551 -23.93 18.28 -21.87
N LYS A 552 -24.12 17.74 -23.08
CA LYS A 552 -23.06 17.03 -23.82
C LYS A 552 -21.83 17.92 -24.07
N HIS A 553 -22.03 19.07 -24.71
CA HIS A 553 -20.93 20.00 -25.02
C HIS A 553 -20.30 20.60 -23.76
N LEU A 554 -21.10 20.82 -22.72
CA LEU A 554 -20.58 21.27 -21.42
C LEU A 554 -19.72 20.20 -20.75
N LEU A 555 -20.09 18.92 -20.87
CA LEU A 555 -19.32 17.81 -20.32
C LEU A 555 -17.97 17.67 -21.05
N GLU A 556 -17.98 17.67 -22.38
CA GLU A 556 -16.75 17.62 -23.19
C GLU A 556 -15.82 18.80 -22.88
N ASN A 557 -16.36 20.02 -22.77
CA ASN A 557 -15.57 21.22 -22.45
C ASN A 557 -15.11 21.28 -20.99
N ALA A 558 -15.82 20.63 -20.06
CA ALA A 558 -15.44 20.59 -18.65
C ALA A 558 -14.26 19.64 -18.39
N ILE A 559 -14.03 18.65 -19.27
CA ILE A 559 -12.98 17.65 -19.12
C ILE A 559 -11.67 18.19 -19.70
N ARG A 560 -10.75 18.55 -18.80
CA ARG A 560 -9.38 18.93 -19.17
C ARG A 560 -8.48 17.69 -19.13
N ALA A 561 -8.34 17.01 -20.27
CA ALA A 561 -7.56 15.78 -20.43
C ALA A 561 -6.08 15.91 -19.99
N ASP A 562 -5.52 17.11 -20.06
CA ASP A 562 -4.14 17.40 -19.65
C ASP A 562 -3.91 17.20 -18.16
N ILE A 563 -4.91 17.41 -17.30
CA ILE A 563 -4.76 17.29 -15.84
C ILE A 563 -4.32 15.88 -15.47
N LEU A 564 -5.00 14.87 -16.04
CA LEU A 564 -4.68 13.47 -15.81
C LEU A 564 -3.30 13.12 -16.41
N THR A 565 -3.10 13.50 -17.67
CA THR A 565 -1.90 13.17 -18.45
C THR A 565 -0.63 13.73 -17.81
N GLN A 566 -0.64 15.02 -17.46
CA GLN A 566 0.53 15.69 -16.86
C GLN A 566 0.83 15.16 -15.47
N HIS A 567 -0.19 14.81 -14.67
CA HIS A 567 0.02 14.28 -13.34
C HIS A 567 0.72 12.91 -13.36
N ILE A 568 0.37 12.03 -14.30
CA ILE A 568 1.01 10.72 -14.48
C ILE A 568 2.40 10.89 -15.11
N LYS A 569 2.51 11.71 -16.18
CA LYS A 569 3.77 11.97 -16.88
C LYS A 569 4.83 12.58 -15.94
N HIS A 570 4.46 13.58 -15.15
CA HIS A 570 5.35 14.23 -14.19
C HIS A 570 5.83 13.26 -13.11
N ALA A 571 4.94 12.42 -12.56
CA ALA A 571 5.30 11.41 -11.57
C ALA A 571 6.30 10.37 -12.12
N LEU A 572 6.12 9.94 -13.37
CA LEU A 572 7.06 9.03 -14.03
C LEU A 572 8.40 9.69 -14.39
N ALA A 573 8.39 10.97 -14.77
CA ALA A 573 9.60 11.70 -15.13
C ALA A 573 10.46 12.07 -13.90
N THR A 574 9.83 12.50 -12.81
CA THR A 574 10.52 12.96 -11.59
C THR A 574 10.76 11.85 -10.56
N GLY A 575 9.95 10.79 -10.58
CA GLY A 575 9.97 9.77 -9.54
C GLY A 575 9.27 10.16 -8.24
N ASN A 576 8.59 11.31 -8.20
CA ASN A 576 7.78 11.77 -7.07
C ASN A 576 6.30 11.42 -7.29
N TRP A 577 5.76 10.56 -6.43
CA TRP A 577 4.45 9.94 -6.58
C TRP A 577 3.50 10.37 -5.45
N ALA A 578 2.21 10.09 -5.64
CA ALA A 578 1.19 10.27 -4.63
C ALA A 578 1.55 9.54 -3.31
N ASN A 579 0.98 10.01 -2.20
CA ASN A 579 1.29 9.53 -0.85
C ASN A 579 2.75 9.76 -0.41
N LYS A 580 3.39 10.82 -0.92
CA LYS A 580 4.77 11.23 -0.54
C LYS A 580 5.84 10.16 -0.79
N ARG A 581 5.64 9.31 -1.82
CA ARG A 581 6.65 8.34 -2.24
C ARG A 581 7.64 9.02 -3.19
N VAL A 582 8.93 8.84 -2.94
CA VAL A 582 10.02 9.45 -3.72
C VAL A 582 10.92 8.38 -4.32
N GLY A 583 11.55 8.67 -5.46
CA GLY A 583 12.50 7.76 -6.12
C GLY A 583 11.88 6.47 -6.67
N VAL A 584 10.56 6.46 -6.92
CA VAL A 584 9.82 5.29 -7.42
C VAL A 584 10.19 4.99 -8.88
N SER A 585 10.25 6.04 -9.71
CA SER A 585 10.67 5.97 -11.10
C SER A 585 12.11 6.44 -11.23
N GLN A 586 12.95 5.68 -11.93
CA GLN A 586 14.38 5.93 -12.11
C GLN A 586 14.73 5.85 -13.61
N LEU A 587 15.83 6.48 -14.02
CA LEU A 587 16.36 6.29 -15.37
C LEU A 587 16.91 4.86 -15.48
N LEU A 588 16.51 4.12 -16.52
CA LEU A 588 17.00 2.76 -16.71
C LEU A 588 18.53 2.75 -16.89
N ASP A 589 19.21 1.85 -16.20
CA ASP A 589 20.67 1.74 -16.29
C ASP A 589 21.01 0.82 -17.46
N ARG A 590 21.60 1.40 -18.51
CA ARG A 590 21.93 0.73 -19.79
C ARG A 590 23.44 0.58 -20.00
N LYS A 591 24.25 0.58 -18.95
CA LYS A 591 25.71 0.34 -19.08
C LYS A 591 26.02 -1.00 -19.75
N ASN A 592 25.33 -2.06 -19.33
CA ASN A 592 25.40 -3.39 -19.93
C ASN A 592 24.04 -4.11 -19.77
N TYR A 593 23.91 -5.29 -20.38
CA TYR A 593 22.66 -6.08 -20.36
C TYR A 593 22.26 -6.50 -18.94
N ILE A 594 23.22 -6.94 -18.12
CA ILE A 594 23.00 -7.39 -16.74
C ILE A 594 22.48 -6.24 -15.87
N SER A 595 23.04 -5.04 -16.02
CA SER A 595 22.63 -3.85 -15.27
C SER A 595 21.17 -3.49 -15.54
N ALA A 596 20.74 -3.56 -16.81
CA ALA A 596 19.36 -3.29 -17.19
C ALA A 596 18.38 -4.28 -16.52
N ILE A 597 18.68 -5.58 -16.56
CA ILE A 597 17.84 -6.60 -15.93
C ILE A 597 17.84 -6.47 -14.41
N SER A 598 19.00 -6.25 -13.80
CA SER A 598 19.11 -6.01 -12.36
C SER A 598 18.24 -4.83 -11.93
N HIS A 599 18.26 -3.73 -12.68
CA HIS A 599 17.42 -2.57 -12.37
C HIS A 599 15.92 -2.89 -12.46
N LEU A 600 15.50 -3.69 -13.45
CA LEU A 600 14.10 -4.10 -13.62
C LEU A 600 13.61 -5.06 -12.51
N ARG A 601 14.52 -5.82 -11.87
CA ARG A 601 14.24 -6.76 -10.77
C ARG A 601 14.46 -6.17 -9.38
N ARG A 602 14.75 -4.88 -9.29
CA ARG A 602 15.05 -4.18 -8.04
C ARG A 602 13.80 -4.01 -7.17
N VAL A 603 13.97 -4.27 -5.88
CA VAL A 603 12.99 -4.05 -4.82
C VAL A 603 13.55 -3.03 -3.83
N VAL A 604 12.82 -1.94 -3.59
CA VAL A 604 13.25 -0.81 -2.77
C VAL A 604 12.35 -0.68 -1.54
N SER A 605 12.96 -0.61 -0.36
CA SER A 605 12.26 -0.28 0.88
C SER A 605 11.99 1.23 0.97
N PRO A 606 10.78 1.67 1.36
CA PRO A 606 10.40 3.08 1.49
C PRO A 606 10.90 3.72 2.79
N LEU A 607 11.71 3.02 3.59
CA LEU A 607 12.28 3.52 4.83
C LEU A 607 13.24 4.69 4.59
N THR A 608 13.36 5.54 5.60
CA THR A 608 14.30 6.67 5.62
C THR A 608 15.73 6.16 5.58
N ARG A 609 16.52 6.70 4.64
CA ARG A 609 17.92 6.28 4.40
C ARG A 609 18.88 6.71 5.51
N GLU A 610 18.60 7.85 6.13
CA GLU A 610 19.45 8.45 7.18
C GLU A 610 19.38 7.71 8.52
N GLN A 611 18.27 7.04 8.80
CA GLN A 611 18.09 6.30 10.05
C GLN A 611 18.71 4.90 9.95
N SER A 612 19.34 4.49 11.05
CA SER A 612 19.95 3.16 11.18
C SER A 612 18.89 2.12 11.51
N HIS A 613 18.28 1.55 10.47
CA HIS A 613 17.33 0.44 10.59
C HIS A 613 18.09 -0.89 10.57
N PHE A 614 18.71 -1.30 11.70
CA PHE A 614 19.54 -2.51 11.74
C PHE A 614 18.74 -3.76 11.34
N GLU A 615 17.64 -4.07 12.04
CA GLU A 615 16.80 -5.24 11.79
C GLU A 615 16.28 -5.31 10.34
N ALA A 616 15.92 -4.16 9.75
CA ALA A 616 15.39 -4.12 8.38
C ALA A 616 16.47 -4.29 7.29
N ARG A 617 17.74 -3.97 7.61
CA ARG A 617 18.89 -4.10 6.70
C ARG A 617 19.50 -5.48 6.72
N ASP A 618 19.33 -6.21 7.84
CA ASP A 618 19.88 -7.54 8.00
C ASP A 618 19.27 -8.55 7.01
N LEU A 619 20.06 -9.58 6.70
CA LEU A 619 19.61 -10.67 5.85
C LEU A 619 18.69 -11.59 6.65
N HIS A 620 17.38 -11.41 6.47
CA HIS A 620 16.36 -12.28 7.06
C HIS A 620 16.32 -13.68 6.39
N PRO A 621 16.17 -14.79 7.14
CA PRO A 621 16.11 -16.15 6.59
C PRO A 621 15.03 -16.36 5.52
N THR A 622 13.87 -15.70 5.67
CA THR A 622 12.76 -15.80 4.69
C THR A 622 13.12 -15.24 3.31
N HIS A 623 14.22 -14.49 3.17
CA HIS A 623 14.70 -14.04 1.87
C HIS A 623 15.13 -15.21 0.97
N TRP A 624 15.40 -16.40 1.52
CA TRP A 624 15.84 -17.58 0.76
C TRP A 624 14.92 -17.88 -0.43
N GLY A 625 15.50 -17.87 -1.64
CA GLY A 625 14.79 -18.11 -2.89
C GLY A 625 13.84 -16.99 -3.32
N ARG A 626 13.76 -15.87 -2.57
CA ARG A 626 12.88 -14.72 -2.86
C ARG A 626 13.67 -13.46 -3.20
N LEU A 627 14.67 -13.14 -2.40
CA LEU A 627 15.59 -12.03 -2.62
C LEU A 627 17.02 -12.56 -2.69
N CYS A 628 17.82 -11.95 -3.55
CA CYS A 628 19.23 -12.30 -3.69
C CYS A 628 20.00 -11.95 -2.40
N ILE A 629 20.82 -12.88 -1.93
CA ILE A 629 21.61 -12.73 -0.70
C ILE A 629 22.86 -11.83 -0.87
N TYR A 630 23.37 -11.66 -2.09
CA TYR A 630 24.58 -10.86 -2.36
C TYR A 630 24.29 -9.52 -3.03
N GLU A 631 23.15 -9.36 -3.69
CA GLU A 631 22.89 -8.22 -4.55
C GLU A 631 22.26 -7.04 -3.78
N THR A 632 23.11 -6.32 -3.04
CA THR A 632 22.80 -5.05 -2.37
C THR A 632 23.85 -3.99 -2.74
N PRO A 633 23.47 -2.73 -2.99
CA PRO A 633 24.45 -1.67 -3.17
C PRO A 633 25.16 -1.34 -1.85
N GLU A 634 26.39 -0.85 -1.97
CA GLU A 634 27.17 -0.32 -0.84
C GLU A 634 26.65 1.04 -0.35
N GLY A 635 27.08 1.44 0.85
CA GLY A 635 26.77 2.73 1.45
C GLY A 635 25.39 2.79 2.12
N ILE A 636 24.74 3.95 2.05
CA ILE A 636 23.51 4.25 2.80
C ILE A 636 22.33 3.34 2.38
N ASN A 637 22.35 2.85 1.14
CA ASN A 637 21.29 1.98 0.60
C ASN A 637 21.49 0.50 0.94
N CYS A 638 22.57 0.13 1.64
CA CYS A 638 22.86 -1.25 2.01
C CYS A 638 21.69 -1.85 2.81
N GLY A 639 21.18 -3.00 2.35
CA GLY A 639 20.04 -3.71 2.96
C GLY A 639 18.68 -3.08 2.69
N LEU A 640 18.58 -1.83 2.22
CA LEU A 640 17.31 -1.18 1.87
C LEU A 640 16.92 -1.37 0.40
N VAL A 641 17.92 -1.57 -0.47
CA VAL A 641 17.71 -1.87 -1.89
C VAL A 641 18.16 -3.31 -2.13
N LYS A 642 17.21 -4.16 -2.45
CA LYS A 642 17.38 -5.60 -2.67
C LYS A 642 16.97 -5.94 -4.11
N ASN A 643 17.22 -7.18 -4.54
CA ASN A 643 16.83 -7.64 -5.87
C ASN A 643 16.20 -9.04 -5.78
N LEU A 644 15.26 -9.33 -6.68
CA LEU A 644 14.59 -10.64 -6.72
C LEU A 644 15.57 -11.76 -7.09
N ALA A 645 15.49 -12.89 -6.36
CA ALA A 645 16.20 -14.12 -6.70
C ALA A 645 15.62 -14.77 -7.98
N PHE A 646 16.36 -15.69 -8.63
CA PHE A 646 15.85 -16.38 -9.82
C PHE A 646 14.56 -17.13 -9.56
N SER A 647 14.44 -17.86 -8.45
CA SER A 647 13.23 -18.62 -8.06
C SER A 647 12.05 -17.75 -7.60
N ALA A 648 12.21 -16.44 -7.51
CA ALA A 648 11.17 -15.58 -6.97
C ALA A 648 10.05 -15.31 -7.98
N GLU A 649 8.81 -15.62 -7.59
CA GLU A 649 7.58 -15.21 -8.26
C GLU A 649 6.84 -14.17 -7.40
N VAL A 650 6.23 -13.18 -8.05
CA VAL A 650 5.40 -12.17 -7.38
C VAL A 650 3.94 -12.49 -7.66
N SER A 651 3.18 -12.81 -6.61
CA SER A 651 1.79 -13.24 -6.75
C SER A 651 0.91 -12.16 -7.40
N MET A 652 0.06 -12.55 -8.33
CA MET A 652 -0.84 -11.64 -9.06
C MET A 652 -2.14 -11.35 -8.32
N GLY A 653 -2.51 -12.20 -7.36
CA GLY A 653 -3.71 -12.12 -6.55
C GLY A 653 -4.98 -12.55 -7.28
N ILE A 654 -5.97 -13.00 -6.53
CA ILE A 654 -7.28 -13.43 -7.02
C ILE A 654 -8.40 -12.74 -6.25
N ASP A 655 -9.61 -12.68 -6.83
CA ASP A 655 -10.76 -12.09 -6.16
C ASP A 655 -11.13 -12.93 -4.91
N GLU A 656 -11.05 -12.28 -3.75
CA GLU A 656 -11.40 -12.82 -2.44
C GLU A 656 -12.80 -13.44 -2.42
N ARG A 657 -13.75 -12.92 -3.20
CA ARG A 657 -15.13 -13.44 -3.24
C ARG A 657 -15.24 -14.84 -3.81
N ILE A 658 -14.34 -15.22 -4.71
CA ILE A 658 -14.31 -16.58 -5.29
C ILE A 658 -13.81 -17.55 -4.23
N ILE A 659 -12.73 -17.17 -3.54
CA ILE A 659 -12.11 -17.99 -2.51
C ILE A 659 -13.02 -18.12 -1.29
N LEU A 660 -13.62 -17.02 -0.82
CA LEU A 660 -14.56 -17.06 0.30
C LEU A 660 -15.73 -18.03 0.07
N ARG A 661 -16.32 -18.03 -1.14
CA ARG A 661 -17.39 -18.99 -1.49
C ARG A 661 -16.92 -20.43 -1.48
N HIS A 662 -15.67 -20.68 -1.90
CA HIS A 662 -15.08 -22.01 -1.87
C HIS A 662 -14.81 -22.46 -0.42
N LEU A 663 -14.22 -21.59 0.40
CA LEU A 663 -13.92 -21.86 1.80
C LEU A 663 -15.19 -22.13 2.63
N LEU A 664 -16.28 -21.39 2.39
CA LEU A 664 -17.57 -21.64 3.03
C LEU A 664 -18.13 -23.03 2.68
N ARG A 665 -17.92 -23.52 1.45
CA ARG A 665 -18.33 -24.88 1.06
C ARG A 665 -17.47 -25.98 1.69
N LEU A 666 -16.24 -25.66 2.10
CA LEU A 666 -15.34 -26.63 2.73
C LEU A 666 -15.64 -26.87 4.22
N GLY A 667 -16.56 -26.10 4.82
CA GLY A 667 -17.05 -26.34 6.19
C GLY A 667 -16.73 -25.24 7.20
N ILE A 668 -16.44 -24.00 6.76
CA ILE A 668 -16.25 -22.89 7.70
C ILE A 668 -17.57 -22.56 8.41
N ILE A 669 -17.51 -22.51 9.74
CA ILE A 669 -18.60 -22.11 10.63
C ILE A 669 -18.48 -20.60 10.87
N PRO A 670 -19.43 -19.76 10.42
CA PRO A 670 -19.29 -18.31 10.51
C PRO A 670 -19.25 -17.78 11.95
N GLU A 671 -20.04 -18.38 12.85
CA GLU A 671 -20.12 -18.01 14.25
C GLU A 671 -20.23 -19.27 15.11
N VAL A 672 -19.47 -19.31 16.19
CA VAL A 672 -19.45 -20.39 17.19
C VAL A 672 -19.84 -19.77 18.53
N PRO A 673 -20.54 -20.51 19.42
CA PRO A 673 -20.77 -20.07 20.79
C PRO A 673 -19.46 -19.62 21.45
N LEU A 674 -19.50 -18.45 22.08
CA LEU A 674 -18.29 -17.81 22.63
C LEU A 674 -17.61 -18.63 23.74
N GLU A 675 -18.36 -19.51 24.40
CA GLU A 675 -17.85 -20.44 25.43
C GLU A 675 -16.98 -21.56 24.82
N GLU A 676 -17.21 -21.92 23.55
CA GLU A 676 -16.52 -23.03 22.88
C GLU A 676 -15.39 -22.56 21.95
N LEU A 677 -15.09 -21.26 21.95
CA LEU A 677 -14.16 -20.65 21.00
C LEU A 677 -12.74 -21.25 21.06
N HIS A 678 -12.35 -21.84 22.18
CA HIS A 678 -11.06 -22.51 22.38
C HIS A 678 -10.95 -23.85 21.64
N LYS A 679 -12.08 -24.50 21.32
CA LYS A 679 -12.11 -25.81 20.64
C LYS A 679 -11.89 -25.69 19.14
N TYR A 680 -12.21 -24.54 18.55
CA TYR A 680 -12.21 -24.35 17.10
C TYR A 680 -11.04 -23.47 16.66
N ALA A 681 -10.43 -23.80 15.52
CA ALA A 681 -9.41 -22.99 14.90
C ALA A 681 -10.03 -21.77 14.20
N GLN A 682 -9.49 -20.57 14.43
CA GLN A 682 -9.97 -19.36 13.78
C GLN A 682 -9.38 -19.22 12.37
N VAL A 683 -10.22 -19.00 11.37
CA VAL A 683 -9.81 -18.87 9.97
C VAL A 683 -9.79 -17.42 9.52
N PHE A 684 -8.67 -17.01 8.92
CA PHE A 684 -8.44 -15.69 8.35
C PHE A 684 -8.30 -15.77 6.83
N LEU A 685 -8.87 -14.79 6.13
CA LEU A 685 -8.69 -14.58 4.69
C LEU A 685 -8.12 -13.18 4.46
N ASN A 686 -6.87 -13.09 3.98
CA ASN A 686 -6.13 -11.83 3.81
C ASN A 686 -6.17 -10.93 5.08
N GLY A 687 -6.02 -11.56 6.25
CA GLY A 687 -6.09 -10.90 7.57
C GLY A 687 -7.51 -10.61 8.11
N ARG A 688 -8.58 -10.87 7.35
CA ARG A 688 -9.96 -10.73 7.81
C ARG A 688 -10.46 -12.03 8.46
N PRO A 689 -11.03 -12.00 9.68
CA PRO A 689 -11.65 -13.18 10.27
C PRO A 689 -12.93 -13.55 9.50
N ILE A 690 -13.02 -14.79 9.02
CA ILE A 690 -14.16 -15.29 8.23
C ILE A 690 -15.02 -16.32 8.96
N GLY A 691 -14.47 -17.00 9.96
CA GLY A 691 -15.17 -18.01 10.75
C GLY A 691 -14.21 -18.94 11.46
N TYR A 692 -14.70 -20.13 11.80
CA TYR A 692 -14.01 -21.14 12.58
C TYR A 692 -14.13 -22.52 11.94
N VAL A 693 -13.21 -23.42 12.26
CA VAL A 693 -13.23 -24.85 11.86
C VAL A 693 -12.84 -25.72 13.05
N GLU A 694 -13.33 -26.96 13.09
CA GLU A 694 -13.02 -27.88 14.20
C GLU A 694 -11.53 -28.26 14.21
N ASN A 695 -11.00 -28.72 13.08
CA ASN A 695 -9.61 -29.11 12.94
C ASN A 695 -8.88 -28.24 11.92
N GLY A 696 -8.01 -27.35 12.40
CA GLY A 696 -7.25 -26.43 11.55
C GLY A 696 -6.23 -27.12 10.64
N ARG A 697 -5.59 -28.21 11.11
CA ARG A 697 -4.58 -28.96 10.34
C ARG A 697 -5.21 -29.67 9.14
N GLU A 698 -6.28 -30.43 9.37
CA GLU A 698 -7.02 -31.15 8.32
C GLU A 698 -7.59 -30.16 7.28
N PHE A 699 -8.11 -29.03 7.75
CA PHE A 699 -8.65 -28.00 6.88
C PHE A 699 -7.57 -27.39 5.96
N ALA A 700 -6.38 -27.09 6.49
CA ALA A 700 -5.26 -26.60 5.70
C ALA A 700 -4.78 -27.64 4.67
N GLU A 701 -4.64 -28.91 5.06
CA GLU A 701 -4.27 -30.01 4.16
C GLU A 701 -5.29 -30.19 3.03
N LYS A 702 -6.58 -30.14 3.34
CA LYS A 702 -7.65 -30.22 2.33
C LYS A 702 -7.56 -29.11 1.28
N ILE A 703 -7.26 -27.88 1.69
CA ILE A 703 -7.05 -26.76 0.76
C ILE A 703 -5.83 -27.01 -0.14
N ARG A 704 -4.71 -27.49 0.44
CA ARG A 704 -3.50 -27.85 -0.32
C ARG A 704 -3.78 -28.95 -1.33
N GLU A 705 -4.55 -29.98 -0.96
CA GLU A 705 -4.93 -31.04 -1.88
C GLU A 705 -5.83 -30.57 -3.02
N GLU A 706 -6.83 -29.74 -2.73
CA GLU A 706 -7.69 -29.16 -3.75
C GLU A 706 -6.89 -28.26 -4.71
N ARG A 707 -5.83 -27.60 -4.22
CA ARG A 707 -4.88 -26.82 -5.04
C ARG A 707 -4.07 -27.73 -5.95
N ARG A 708 -3.52 -28.82 -5.42
CA ARG A 708 -2.76 -29.83 -6.19
C ARG A 708 -3.60 -30.54 -7.25
N LYS A 709 -4.92 -30.67 -7.02
CA LYS A 709 -5.90 -31.20 -8.01
C LYS A 709 -6.38 -30.13 -9.01
N GLY A 710 -5.94 -28.88 -8.89
CA GLY A 710 -6.33 -27.77 -9.77
C GLY A 710 -7.75 -27.24 -9.55
N LYS A 711 -8.42 -27.57 -8.43
CA LYS A 711 -9.79 -27.09 -8.14
C LYS A 711 -9.82 -25.66 -7.58
N ILE A 712 -8.74 -25.25 -6.92
CA ILE A 712 -8.48 -23.89 -6.47
C ILE A 712 -7.22 -23.36 -7.17
N SER A 713 -7.13 -22.05 -7.38
CA SER A 713 -5.98 -21.45 -8.04
C SER A 713 -4.70 -21.64 -7.22
N ASP A 714 -3.60 -21.84 -7.93
CA ASP A 714 -2.22 -21.79 -7.46
C ASP A 714 -1.85 -20.51 -6.71
N GLN A 715 -2.61 -19.42 -6.89
CA GLN A 715 -2.41 -18.14 -6.22
C GLN A 715 -2.84 -18.14 -4.74
N VAL A 716 -3.51 -19.18 -4.26
CA VAL A 716 -3.95 -19.29 -2.87
C VAL A 716 -2.90 -20.04 -2.06
N ASN A 717 -2.48 -19.49 -0.93
CA ASN A 717 -1.59 -20.13 0.04
C ASN A 717 -2.29 -20.30 1.39
N VAL A 718 -1.95 -21.35 2.13
CA VAL A 718 -2.55 -21.64 3.44
C VAL A 718 -1.51 -22.05 4.46
N ALA A 719 -1.56 -21.42 5.63
CA ALA A 719 -0.71 -21.73 6.78
C ALA A 719 -1.57 -22.04 8.00
N TYR A 720 -1.12 -22.99 8.82
CA TYR A 720 -1.72 -23.33 10.10
C TYR A 720 -0.70 -23.12 11.21
N TYR A 721 -1.05 -22.30 12.20
CA TYR A 721 -0.25 -22.09 13.41
C TYR A 721 -0.85 -22.89 14.56
N GLU A 722 -0.12 -23.91 15.00
CA GLU A 722 -0.56 -24.84 16.04
C GLU A 722 -0.61 -24.16 17.42
N ASP A 723 0.37 -23.30 17.74
CA ASP A 723 0.48 -22.61 19.05
C ASP A 723 -0.75 -21.78 19.43
N VAL A 724 -1.39 -21.18 18.42
CA VAL A 724 -2.55 -20.28 18.60
C VAL A 724 -3.83 -20.84 17.97
N ASN A 725 -3.76 -22.01 17.36
CA ASN A 725 -4.83 -22.64 16.60
C ASN A 725 -5.49 -21.69 15.58
N GLU A 726 -4.69 -21.09 14.70
CA GLU A 726 -5.15 -20.14 13.67
C GLU A 726 -4.80 -20.65 12.26
N VAL A 727 -5.74 -20.55 11.32
CA VAL A 727 -5.51 -20.83 9.89
C VAL A 727 -5.51 -19.53 9.11
N TYR A 728 -4.43 -19.27 8.37
CA TYR A 728 -4.28 -18.11 7.51
C TYR A 728 -4.38 -18.55 6.05
N VAL A 729 -5.37 -18.01 5.33
CA VAL A 729 -5.53 -18.18 3.88
C VAL A 729 -5.21 -16.86 3.19
N GLU A 730 -4.17 -16.86 2.37
CA GLU A 730 -3.69 -15.67 1.67
C GLU A 730 -3.90 -15.84 0.16
N CYS A 731 -4.55 -14.86 -0.46
CA CYS A 731 -4.85 -14.83 -1.89
C CYS A 731 -4.65 -13.45 -2.52
N ASP A 732 -4.00 -12.54 -1.78
CA ASP A 732 -3.70 -11.19 -2.23
C ASP A 732 -2.49 -11.13 -3.18
N ALA A 733 -2.26 -9.95 -3.76
CA ALA A 733 -1.18 -9.69 -4.70
C ALA A 733 0.07 -9.13 -4.01
N GLY A 734 1.24 -9.32 -4.62
CA GLY A 734 2.51 -8.82 -4.13
C GLY A 734 3.22 -9.70 -3.10
N ARG A 735 2.75 -10.93 -2.84
CA ARG A 735 3.49 -11.92 -2.05
C ARG A 735 4.67 -12.44 -2.86
N LEU A 736 5.80 -12.64 -2.20
CA LEU A 736 6.97 -13.29 -2.79
C LEU A 736 6.86 -14.79 -2.54
N ARG A 737 6.75 -15.55 -3.63
CA ARG A 737 6.60 -17.00 -3.62
C ARG A 737 7.78 -17.65 -4.31
N ARG A 738 8.07 -18.90 -3.94
CA ARG A 738 9.07 -19.70 -4.66
C ARG A 738 8.47 -21.06 -5.05
N PRO A 739 8.78 -21.57 -6.25
CA PRO A 739 8.37 -22.90 -6.67
C PRO A 739 9.21 -23.97 -5.97
N LEU A 740 8.57 -25.03 -5.51
CA LEU A 740 9.22 -26.21 -4.93
C LEU A 740 8.61 -27.48 -5.50
N LEU A 741 9.37 -28.57 -5.50
CA LEU A 741 8.87 -29.89 -5.87
C LEU A 741 8.18 -30.52 -4.67
N VAL A 742 6.96 -31.03 -4.87
CA VAL A 742 6.21 -31.72 -3.82
C VAL A 742 6.84 -33.09 -3.55
N VAL A 743 7.01 -33.42 -2.28
CA VAL A 743 7.54 -34.72 -1.81
C VAL A 743 6.43 -35.46 -1.05
N LYS A 744 6.33 -36.77 -1.28
CA LYS A 744 5.46 -37.67 -0.53
C LYS A 744 6.25 -38.89 -0.08
N ASN A 745 6.23 -39.18 1.21
CA ASN A 745 6.89 -40.35 1.81
C ASN A 745 8.37 -40.48 1.40
N GLY A 746 9.10 -39.36 1.39
CA GLY A 746 10.54 -39.33 1.06
C GLY A 746 10.87 -39.48 -0.43
N ARG A 747 9.87 -39.43 -1.33
CA ARG A 747 10.08 -39.43 -2.79
C ARG A 747 9.45 -38.20 -3.43
N PRO A 748 10.13 -37.52 -4.37
CA PRO A 748 9.50 -36.45 -5.12
C PRO A 748 8.33 -37.01 -5.95
N VAL A 749 7.26 -36.23 -6.09
CA VAL A 749 6.10 -36.58 -6.95
C VAL A 749 6.49 -36.55 -8.43
N LEU A 750 7.53 -35.78 -8.77
CA LEU A 750 8.15 -35.80 -10.08
C LEU A 750 8.71 -37.22 -10.38
N THR A 751 8.50 -37.70 -11.60
CA THR A 751 8.99 -39.02 -12.06
C THR A 751 9.83 -38.86 -13.33
N GLU A 752 10.57 -39.89 -13.71
CA GLU A 752 11.34 -39.91 -14.96
C GLU A 752 10.46 -39.79 -16.21
N GLU A 753 9.23 -40.31 -16.17
CA GLU A 753 8.26 -40.17 -17.26
C GLU A 753 7.87 -38.71 -17.47
N HIS A 754 7.61 -37.97 -16.40
CA HIS A 754 7.34 -36.53 -16.49
C HIS A 754 8.53 -35.79 -17.11
N MET A 755 9.75 -36.12 -16.71
CA MET A 755 10.96 -35.53 -17.30
C MET A 755 11.10 -35.85 -18.79
N LYS A 756 10.73 -37.07 -19.22
CA LYS A 756 10.72 -37.44 -20.64
C LYS A 756 9.72 -36.58 -21.42
N LEU A 757 8.52 -36.37 -20.90
CA LEU A 757 7.50 -35.51 -21.53
C LEU A 757 7.95 -34.05 -21.67
N LEU A 758 8.67 -33.53 -20.66
CA LEU A 758 9.26 -32.19 -20.72
C LEU A 758 10.37 -32.09 -21.77
N ARG A 759 11.25 -33.09 -21.87
CA ARG A 759 12.33 -33.12 -22.89
C ARG A 759 11.79 -33.24 -24.31
N GLU A 760 10.68 -33.96 -24.49
CA GLU A 760 9.96 -34.07 -25.77
C GLU A 760 9.13 -32.81 -26.10
N GLY A 761 9.03 -31.84 -25.18
CA GLY A 761 8.23 -30.62 -25.36
C GLY A 761 6.72 -30.87 -25.36
N LYS A 762 6.26 -32.03 -24.88
CA LYS A 762 4.83 -32.36 -24.75
C LYS A 762 4.19 -31.69 -23.55
N TRP A 763 4.97 -31.46 -22.49
CA TRP A 763 4.56 -30.76 -21.27
C TRP A 763 5.32 -29.44 -21.15
N ASP A 764 4.68 -28.45 -20.56
CA ASP A 764 5.28 -27.18 -20.16
C ASP A 764 5.36 -27.02 -18.63
N TRP A 765 5.81 -25.84 -18.18
CA TRP A 765 5.87 -25.53 -16.75
C TRP A 765 4.49 -25.48 -16.08
N ASP A 766 3.44 -25.05 -16.79
CA ASP A 766 2.09 -25.00 -16.20
C ASP A 766 1.54 -26.41 -15.99
N ASP A 767 1.88 -27.36 -16.86
CA ASP A 767 1.45 -28.74 -16.70
C ASP A 767 2.02 -29.35 -15.41
N LEU A 768 3.26 -29.02 -15.02
CA LEU A 768 3.82 -29.42 -13.72
C LEU A 768 3.03 -28.85 -12.53
N VAL A 769 2.58 -27.60 -12.63
CA VAL A 769 1.79 -26.94 -11.57
C VAL A 769 0.38 -27.52 -11.52
N ARG A 770 -0.27 -27.72 -12.68
CA ARG A 770 -1.64 -28.27 -12.77
C ARG A 770 -1.74 -29.70 -12.26
N ASN A 771 -0.69 -30.51 -12.46
CA ASN A 771 -0.61 -31.87 -11.94
C ASN A 771 -0.12 -31.95 -10.48
N GLY A 772 0.07 -30.81 -9.81
CA GLY A 772 0.47 -30.74 -8.40
C GLY A 772 1.88 -31.28 -8.12
N ILE A 773 2.76 -31.28 -9.13
CA ILE A 773 4.16 -31.70 -9.00
C ILE A 773 5.00 -30.55 -8.45
N VAL A 774 4.71 -29.33 -8.91
CA VAL A 774 5.33 -28.08 -8.45
C VAL A 774 4.30 -27.27 -7.68
N GLU A 775 4.69 -26.75 -6.53
CA GLU A 775 3.86 -25.92 -5.66
C GLU A 775 4.57 -24.59 -5.35
N TYR A 776 3.83 -23.46 -5.40
CA TYR A 776 4.37 -22.15 -5.06
C TYR A 776 4.09 -21.85 -3.59
N LEU A 777 5.14 -21.75 -2.78
CA LEU A 777 5.01 -21.40 -1.37
C LEU A 777 5.32 -19.93 -1.15
N ASP A 778 4.40 -19.20 -0.52
CA ASP A 778 4.73 -17.91 0.09
C ASP A 778 5.46 -18.10 1.42
N ALA A 779 5.90 -17.01 2.02
CA ALA A 779 6.66 -17.07 3.26
C ALA A 779 5.81 -17.52 4.46
N GLU A 780 4.48 -17.45 4.40
CA GLU A 780 3.62 -17.88 5.50
C GLU A 780 3.41 -19.40 5.46
N GLU A 781 3.10 -19.95 4.29
CA GLU A 781 2.89 -21.39 4.13
C GLU A 781 4.20 -22.18 4.27
N GLU A 782 5.35 -21.57 4.00
CA GLU A 782 6.66 -22.19 4.22
C GLU A 782 6.93 -22.51 5.69
N GLU A 783 6.31 -21.82 6.65
CA GLU A 783 6.41 -22.16 8.09
C GLU A 783 5.85 -23.56 8.41
N ASN A 784 5.07 -24.15 7.50
CA ASN A 784 4.59 -25.53 7.62
C ASN A 784 5.35 -26.52 6.72
N ALA A 785 6.46 -26.10 6.10
CA ALA A 785 7.20 -26.91 5.15
C ALA A 785 8.58 -27.30 5.68
N TYR A 786 8.90 -28.60 5.58
CA TYR A 786 10.25 -29.11 5.80
C TYR A 786 10.87 -29.45 4.45
N VAL A 787 11.77 -28.58 3.97
CA VAL A 787 12.27 -28.58 2.59
C VAL A 787 13.67 -29.17 2.52
N ALA A 788 13.86 -30.21 1.69
CA ALA A 788 15.19 -30.76 1.40
C ALA A 788 15.91 -29.89 0.36
N ILE A 789 17.22 -29.67 0.55
CA ILE A 789 18.05 -28.92 -0.41
C ILE A 789 18.48 -29.83 -1.57
N ASP A 790 18.97 -31.02 -1.23
CA ASP A 790 19.42 -32.01 -2.21
C ASP A 790 18.58 -33.30 -2.14
N PRO A 791 18.39 -33.99 -3.29
CA PRO A 791 17.63 -35.25 -3.32
C PRO A 791 18.17 -36.34 -2.40
N LYS A 792 19.48 -36.31 -2.10
CA LYS A 792 20.15 -37.26 -1.22
C LYS A 792 19.72 -37.16 0.25
N ASP A 793 19.26 -35.98 0.67
CA ASP A 793 18.89 -35.68 2.06
C ASP A 793 17.39 -35.96 2.33
N LEU A 794 16.67 -36.50 1.34
CA LEU A 794 15.24 -36.77 1.45
C LEU A 794 14.95 -37.85 2.49
N THR A 795 14.10 -37.49 3.45
CA THR A 795 13.51 -38.38 4.45
C THR A 795 11.98 -38.38 4.31
N PRO A 796 11.28 -39.36 4.92
CA PRO A 796 9.81 -39.40 4.90
C PRO A 796 9.12 -38.16 5.50
N GLU A 797 9.81 -37.38 6.33
CA GLU A 797 9.31 -36.17 6.99
C GLU A 797 9.33 -34.93 6.07
N HIS A 798 10.15 -34.95 5.01
CA HIS A 798 10.26 -33.83 4.09
C HIS A 798 8.97 -33.65 3.29
N THR A 799 8.50 -32.40 3.23
CA THR A 799 7.28 -32.03 2.50
C THR A 799 7.58 -31.57 1.08
N HIS A 800 8.76 -30.97 0.87
CA HIS A 800 9.18 -30.43 -0.42
C HIS A 800 10.67 -30.62 -0.68
N LEU A 801 11.07 -30.44 -1.94
CA LEU A 801 12.45 -30.46 -2.42
C LEU A 801 12.73 -29.20 -3.24
N GLU A 802 13.90 -28.60 -3.01
CA GLU A 802 14.40 -27.44 -3.75
C GLU A 802 14.65 -27.80 -5.24
N ILE A 803 14.17 -26.98 -6.16
CA ILE A 803 14.37 -27.24 -7.60
C ILE A 803 15.85 -27.17 -7.93
N ALA A 804 16.53 -26.10 -7.51
CA ALA A 804 17.96 -25.93 -7.70
C ALA A 804 18.50 -24.91 -6.68
N PRO A 805 19.51 -25.24 -5.87
CA PRO A 805 19.92 -24.38 -4.75
C PRO A 805 20.54 -23.06 -5.23
N TRP A 806 21.15 -23.05 -6.40
CA TRP A 806 21.75 -21.84 -7.00
C TRP A 806 20.72 -20.81 -7.50
N MET A 807 19.42 -21.16 -7.54
CA MET A 807 18.35 -20.21 -7.90
C MET A 807 18.09 -19.15 -6.80
N ILE A 808 18.71 -19.29 -5.62
CA ILE A 808 18.68 -18.27 -4.55
C ILE A 808 19.38 -16.96 -4.96
N PHE A 809 20.26 -17.01 -5.97
CA PHE A 809 20.98 -15.84 -6.44
C PHE A 809 20.11 -14.95 -7.35
N GLY A 810 20.46 -13.68 -7.39
CA GLY A 810 19.98 -12.73 -8.40
C GLY A 810 20.79 -12.84 -9.69
N VAL A 811 20.38 -12.08 -10.71
CA VAL A 811 21.01 -12.11 -12.04
C VAL A 811 22.52 -11.79 -11.98
N PRO A 812 22.98 -10.70 -11.34
CA PRO A 812 24.41 -10.38 -11.26
C PRO A 812 25.21 -11.38 -10.43
N ALA A 813 24.68 -11.81 -9.28
CA ALA A 813 25.37 -12.74 -8.39
C ALA A 813 25.57 -14.12 -9.03
N SER A 814 24.66 -14.54 -9.91
CA SER A 814 24.80 -15.81 -10.63
C SER A 814 25.93 -15.84 -11.66
N VAL A 815 26.50 -14.67 -11.99
CA VAL A 815 27.68 -14.57 -12.84
C VAL A 815 28.95 -14.89 -12.05
N ILE A 816 28.91 -15.12 -10.74
CA ILE A 816 30.12 -15.46 -9.98
C ILE A 816 30.36 -16.98 -10.07
N PRO A 817 31.50 -17.44 -10.64
CA PRO A 817 31.82 -18.86 -10.63
C PRO A 817 32.27 -19.29 -9.23
N PHE A 818 31.84 -20.47 -8.78
CA PHE A 818 32.17 -21.02 -7.45
C PHE A 818 31.97 -20.02 -6.30
N ALA A 819 30.81 -19.35 -6.29
CA ALA A 819 30.52 -18.29 -5.31
C ALA A 819 30.63 -18.76 -3.86
N GLU A 820 30.35 -20.04 -3.61
CA GLU A 820 30.49 -20.73 -2.32
C GLU A 820 31.94 -20.81 -1.81
N CYS A 821 32.93 -20.73 -2.71
CA CYS A 821 34.36 -20.73 -2.36
C CYS A 821 34.90 -19.33 -2.04
N ASN A 822 34.10 -18.28 -2.25
CA ASN A 822 34.48 -16.91 -1.97
C ASN A 822 33.97 -16.47 -0.58
N ASN A 823 34.63 -15.46 -0.02
CA ASN A 823 34.08 -14.75 1.14
C ASN A 823 32.84 -13.92 0.73
N ALA A 824 31.79 -13.92 1.55
CA ALA A 824 30.52 -13.24 1.28
C ALA A 824 30.62 -11.78 0.80
N PRO A 825 31.42 -10.87 1.42
CA PRO A 825 31.54 -9.49 0.93
C PRO A 825 32.12 -9.40 -0.47
N ARG A 826 33.03 -10.32 -0.87
CA ARG A 826 33.59 -10.34 -2.23
C ARG A 826 32.53 -10.65 -3.28
N ASN A 827 31.60 -11.55 -2.94
CA ASN A 827 30.45 -11.83 -3.80
C ASN A 827 29.52 -10.61 -3.93
N SER A 828 29.27 -9.90 -2.82
CA SER A 828 28.45 -8.68 -2.84
C SER A 828 29.10 -7.55 -3.64
N TYR A 829 30.42 -7.39 -3.53
CA TYR A 829 31.19 -6.46 -4.35
C TYR A 829 31.07 -6.79 -5.82
N GLU A 830 31.28 -8.05 -6.20
CA GLU A 830 31.18 -8.44 -7.60
C GLU A 830 29.78 -8.28 -8.17
N ALA A 831 28.74 -8.66 -7.41
CA ALA A 831 27.35 -8.46 -7.83
C ALA A 831 27.04 -6.99 -8.14
N THR A 832 27.77 -6.04 -7.55
CA THR A 832 27.68 -4.61 -7.86
C THR A 832 28.61 -4.18 -8.99
N MET A 833 29.84 -4.70 -9.04
CA MET A 833 30.87 -4.35 -10.03
C MET A 833 30.50 -4.82 -11.44
N VAL A 834 29.89 -6.00 -11.59
CA VAL A 834 29.45 -6.53 -12.88
C VAL A 834 28.39 -5.65 -13.56
N LYS A 835 27.67 -4.79 -12.82
CA LYS A 835 26.74 -3.80 -13.38
C LYS A 835 27.47 -2.60 -14.03
N GLN A 836 28.74 -2.41 -13.69
CA GLN A 836 29.59 -1.34 -14.19
C GLN A 836 30.50 -1.79 -15.33
N SER A 837 30.62 -3.10 -15.55
CA SER A 837 31.48 -3.64 -16.60
C SER A 837 31.02 -3.21 -17.99
N ILE A 838 31.99 -3.08 -18.88
CA ILE A 838 31.77 -2.69 -20.27
C ILE A 838 31.61 -3.96 -21.09
N GLY A 839 30.59 -3.99 -21.95
CA GLY A 839 30.35 -5.10 -22.86
C GLY A 839 29.49 -4.69 -24.02
N TYR A 840 29.07 -5.69 -24.80
CA TYR A 840 28.11 -5.49 -25.87
C TYR A 840 26.69 -5.59 -25.30
N PHE A 841 26.01 -4.45 -25.12
CA PHE A 841 24.76 -4.41 -24.37
C PHE A 841 23.50 -4.62 -25.22
N MET A 842 23.46 -4.13 -26.47
CA MET A 842 22.33 -4.31 -27.39
C MET A 842 22.77 -4.28 -28.87
N PRO A 843 22.19 -5.12 -29.75
CA PRO A 843 22.44 -5.11 -31.19
C PRO A 843 22.03 -3.81 -31.91
N ASN A 844 20.97 -3.15 -31.44
CA ASN A 844 20.43 -1.95 -32.10
C ASN A 844 21.18 -0.64 -31.74
N VAL A 845 22.39 -0.74 -31.18
CA VAL A 845 23.24 0.40 -30.80
C VAL A 845 23.42 1.44 -31.90
N ARG A 846 23.36 1.03 -33.17
CA ARG A 846 23.44 1.93 -34.34
C ARG A 846 22.32 2.97 -34.40
N TYR A 847 21.14 2.65 -33.86
CA TYR A 847 19.95 3.49 -33.93
C TYR A 847 19.61 4.18 -32.60
N ARG A 848 20.39 3.94 -31.54
CA ARG A 848 20.12 4.48 -30.20
C ARG A 848 20.72 5.87 -30.03
N THR A 849 20.00 6.70 -29.28
CA THR A 849 20.41 8.07 -28.91
C THR A 849 20.45 8.25 -27.39
N ASP A 850 21.05 7.29 -26.68
CA ASP A 850 21.23 7.42 -25.23
C ASP A 850 22.21 8.55 -24.91
N THR A 851 22.13 9.11 -23.71
CA THR A 851 23.00 10.23 -23.30
C THR A 851 24.48 9.86 -23.37
N ARG A 852 24.82 8.68 -22.85
CA ARG A 852 26.17 8.12 -22.90
C ARG A 852 26.15 6.61 -22.76
N PHE A 853 27.06 5.91 -23.44
CA PHE A 853 27.27 4.47 -23.28
C PHE A 853 28.65 4.07 -23.80
N HIS A 854 29.09 2.87 -23.42
CA HIS A 854 30.34 2.27 -23.92
C HIS A 854 30.04 1.00 -24.70
N VAL A 855 30.87 0.71 -25.70
CA VAL A 855 30.83 -0.56 -26.43
C VAL A 855 32.23 -1.16 -26.43
N LEU A 856 32.36 -2.36 -25.88
CA LEU A 856 33.59 -3.15 -25.94
C LEU A 856 33.78 -3.69 -27.36
N HIS A 857 34.98 -3.55 -27.94
CA HIS A 857 35.22 -3.96 -29.33
C HIS A 857 35.13 -5.48 -29.51
N TYR A 858 35.76 -6.23 -28.61
CA TYR A 858 35.88 -7.69 -28.72
C TYR A 858 35.38 -8.38 -27.45
N SER A 859 34.08 -8.35 -27.19
CA SER A 859 33.51 -9.09 -26.04
C SER A 859 33.72 -10.60 -26.23
N GLN A 860 34.10 -11.30 -25.16
CA GLN A 860 34.30 -12.75 -25.18
C GLN A 860 33.36 -13.46 -24.22
N LYS A 861 32.98 -14.68 -24.57
CA LYS A 861 32.29 -15.58 -23.65
C LYS A 861 33.24 -15.99 -22.53
N PRO A 862 32.79 -16.05 -21.28
CA PRO A 862 33.62 -16.56 -20.18
C PRO A 862 33.90 -18.06 -20.37
N LEU A 863 35.13 -18.49 -20.11
CA LEU A 863 35.50 -19.91 -20.19
C LEU A 863 34.77 -20.77 -19.15
N VAL A 864 34.67 -20.26 -17.92
CA VAL A 864 33.94 -20.92 -16.83
C VAL A 864 32.55 -20.30 -16.71
N THR A 865 31.55 -21.08 -17.08
CA THR A 865 30.13 -20.71 -17.05
C THR A 865 29.42 -21.29 -15.83
N THR A 866 28.36 -20.61 -15.41
CA THR A 866 27.46 -21.07 -14.34
C THR A 866 26.11 -21.44 -14.94
N ALA A 867 25.30 -22.22 -14.22
CA ALA A 867 23.93 -22.49 -14.63
C ALA A 867 23.12 -21.19 -14.81
N GLY A 868 23.34 -20.18 -13.96
CA GLY A 868 22.72 -18.86 -14.10
C GLY A 868 23.08 -18.14 -15.41
N ILE A 869 24.35 -18.19 -15.84
CA ILE A 869 24.76 -17.63 -17.14
C ILE A 869 24.01 -18.30 -18.29
N SER A 870 23.80 -19.62 -18.22
CA SER A 870 23.05 -20.33 -19.26
C SER A 870 21.59 -19.89 -19.36
N LEU A 871 20.99 -19.41 -18.27
CA LEU A 871 19.63 -18.85 -18.25
C LEU A 871 19.57 -17.41 -18.78
N ILE A 872 20.65 -16.63 -18.61
CA ILE A 872 20.73 -15.24 -19.07
C ILE A 872 21.09 -15.17 -20.56
N GLY A 873 22.01 -16.04 -21.00
CA GLY A 873 22.66 -16.00 -22.31
C GLY A 873 24.15 -15.68 -22.15
N GLU A 874 25.01 -16.58 -22.62
CA GLU A 874 26.47 -16.46 -22.54
C GLU A 874 27.02 -15.26 -23.33
N ASP A 875 26.37 -14.91 -24.44
CA ASP A 875 26.71 -13.77 -25.29
C ASP A 875 26.39 -12.43 -24.63
N LYS A 876 25.58 -12.43 -23.58
CA LYS A 876 25.17 -11.23 -22.83
C LYS A 876 26.10 -10.90 -21.68
N ILE A 877 27.06 -11.78 -21.37
CA ILE A 877 28.01 -11.55 -20.28
C ILE A 877 29.11 -10.58 -20.78
N PRO A 878 29.26 -9.41 -20.14
CA PRO A 878 30.27 -8.42 -20.52
C PRO A 878 31.68 -8.85 -20.09
N GLY A 879 32.69 -8.58 -20.93
CA GLY A 879 34.11 -8.71 -20.58
C GLY A 879 34.96 -9.46 -21.60
N GLN A 880 36.19 -9.78 -21.20
CA GLN A 880 37.17 -10.58 -21.95
C GLN A 880 37.87 -11.57 -21.01
N ASN A 881 38.40 -12.65 -21.57
CA ASN A 881 39.26 -13.57 -20.83
C ASN A 881 40.71 -13.05 -20.87
N PHE A 882 41.34 -12.95 -19.69
CA PHE A 882 42.73 -12.53 -19.54
C PHE A 882 43.55 -13.72 -19.05
N ILE A 883 44.78 -13.83 -19.53
CA ILE A 883 45.79 -14.70 -18.92
C ILE A 883 46.44 -13.90 -17.80
N VAL A 884 46.30 -14.36 -16.56
CA VAL A 884 46.81 -13.66 -15.37
C VAL A 884 47.97 -14.45 -14.79
N ALA A 885 49.09 -13.78 -14.54
CA ALA A 885 50.22 -14.33 -13.81
C ALA A 885 50.29 -13.68 -12.42
N VAL A 886 50.35 -14.51 -11.37
CA VAL A 886 50.39 -14.04 -9.98
C VAL A 886 51.85 -14.09 -9.50
N LEU A 887 52.51 -12.94 -9.53
CA LEU A 887 53.85 -12.74 -8.97
C LEU A 887 54.04 -11.28 -8.55
N SER A 888 54.95 -10.99 -7.62
CA SER A 888 55.41 -9.62 -7.41
C SER A 888 56.39 -9.26 -8.51
N TYR A 889 56.12 -8.19 -9.27
CA TYR A 889 56.93 -7.82 -10.42
C TYR A 889 57.10 -6.30 -10.48
N THR A 890 58.35 -5.83 -10.52
CA THR A 890 58.74 -4.40 -10.66
C THR A 890 58.21 -3.43 -9.59
N GLY A 891 57.44 -3.89 -8.60
CA GLY A 891 56.82 -3.06 -7.56
C GLY A 891 55.57 -2.30 -8.00
N TYR A 892 55.18 -2.36 -9.27
CA TYR A 892 54.01 -1.65 -9.82
C TYR A 892 52.70 -2.47 -9.75
N ASN A 893 52.68 -3.55 -8.97
CA ASN A 893 51.50 -4.38 -8.71
C ASN A 893 51.22 -4.58 -7.21
N ILE A 894 51.62 -3.61 -6.39
CA ILE A 894 51.35 -3.55 -4.94
C ILE A 894 50.06 -2.74 -4.71
N GLU A 895 49.38 -2.93 -3.58
CA GLU A 895 48.16 -2.19 -3.18
C GLU A 895 47.04 -2.22 -4.25
N ASP A 896 46.67 -3.42 -4.69
CA ASP A 896 45.64 -3.66 -5.71
C ASP A 896 45.95 -3.10 -7.12
N ALA A 897 47.15 -2.57 -7.37
CA ALA A 897 47.58 -2.19 -8.72
C ALA A 897 47.79 -3.42 -9.62
N ILE A 898 47.51 -3.28 -10.92
CA ILE A 898 47.70 -4.34 -11.91
C ILE A 898 48.63 -3.92 -13.04
N ILE A 899 49.43 -4.85 -13.53
CA ILE A 899 50.30 -4.65 -14.70
C ILE A 899 49.64 -5.31 -15.91
N LEU A 900 49.43 -4.53 -16.97
CA LEU A 900 48.90 -5.01 -18.24
C LEU A 900 49.99 -5.13 -19.30
N ASN A 901 49.86 -6.12 -20.18
CA ASN A 901 50.77 -6.29 -21.31
C ASN A 901 50.46 -5.26 -22.41
N LYS A 902 51.39 -4.31 -22.63
CA LYS A 902 51.28 -3.28 -23.67
C LYS A 902 51.02 -3.85 -25.06
N ALA A 903 51.74 -4.91 -25.46
CA ALA A 903 51.55 -5.52 -26.76
C ALA A 903 50.15 -6.12 -26.94
N ALA A 904 49.51 -6.59 -25.87
CA ALA A 904 48.14 -7.08 -25.92
C ALA A 904 47.13 -5.93 -26.07
N ILE A 905 47.34 -4.80 -25.39
CA ILE A 905 46.54 -3.57 -25.56
C ILE A 905 46.67 -3.03 -26.99
N ASP A 906 47.88 -3.03 -27.54
CA ASP A 906 48.17 -2.59 -28.91
C ASP A 906 47.45 -3.47 -29.96
N ARG A 907 47.22 -4.75 -29.64
CA ARG A 907 46.44 -5.69 -30.46
C ARG A 907 44.93 -5.60 -30.27
N GLY A 908 44.45 -4.82 -29.29
CA GLY A 908 43.01 -4.59 -29.08
C GLY A 908 42.42 -5.13 -27.78
N LEU A 909 43.24 -5.63 -26.85
CA LEU A 909 42.77 -6.04 -25.52
C LEU A 909 42.11 -4.84 -24.81
N ALA A 910 40.92 -5.07 -24.27
CA ALA A 910 40.10 -4.12 -23.52
C ALA A 910 39.77 -2.77 -24.19
N ARG A 911 39.97 -2.64 -25.52
CA ARG A 911 39.58 -1.42 -26.24
C ARG A 911 38.06 -1.25 -26.26
N SER A 912 37.62 -0.03 -25.99
CA SER A 912 36.21 0.34 -26.04
C SER A 912 36.00 1.63 -26.82
N THR A 913 34.77 1.83 -27.29
CA THR A 913 34.33 3.12 -27.84
C THR A 913 33.32 3.74 -26.89
N PHE A 914 33.57 4.97 -26.48
CA PHE A 914 32.63 5.79 -25.72
C PHE A 914 31.74 6.58 -26.68
N TYR A 915 30.44 6.57 -26.45
CA TYR A 915 29.47 7.33 -27.22
C TYR A 915 28.80 8.37 -26.34
N ARG A 916 28.58 9.57 -26.89
CA ARG A 916 27.85 10.66 -26.23
C ARG A 916 26.92 11.36 -27.20
N CYS A 917 25.66 11.52 -26.82
CA CYS A 917 24.67 12.23 -27.62
C CYS A 917 24.54 13.68 -27.14
N TYR A 918 24.70 14.62 -28.07
CA TYR A 918 24.36 16.03 -27.92
C TYR A 918 23.02 16.29 -28.62
N LYS A 919 22.22 17.19 -28.06
CA LYS A 919 20.89 17.53 -28.58
C LYS A 919 20.74 19.05 -28.65
N ALA A 920 20.14 19.53 -29.73
CA ALA A 920 19.79 20.93 -29.93
C ALA A 920 18.36 21.00 -30.48
N GLU A 921 17.53 21.88 -29.92
CA GLU A 921 16.16 22.11 -30.36
C GLU A 921 16.01 23.58 -30.77
N GLU A 922 15.30 23.81 -31.86
CA GLU A 922 14.94 25.12 -32.40
C GLU A 922 13.65 25.60 -31.74
N LEU A 923 13.76 26.29 -30.61
CA LEU A 923 12.59 26.70 -29.83
C LEU A 923 11.87 27.88 -30.47
N LYS A 924 10.53 27.79 -30.49
CA LYS A 924 9.64 28.90 -30.84
C LYS A 924 9.14 29.57 -29.55
N TYR A 925 9.37 30.87 -29.44
CA TYR A 925 8.97 31.65 -28.27
C TYR A 925 7.54 32.20 -28.41
N PRO A 926 6.85 32.48 -27.29
CA PRO A 926 5.50 33.04 -27.34
C PRO A 926 5.40 34.39 -28.07
N SER A 927 6.51 35.14 -28.19
CA SER A 927 6.61 36.39 -28.95
C SER A 927 6.55 36.19 -30.47
N GLY A 928 6.59 34.95 -30.96
CA GLY A 928 6.68 34.61 -32.39
C GLY A 928 8.12 34.55 -32.92
N GLU A 929 9.11 34.96 -32.14
CA GLU A 929 10.52 34.76 -32.48
C GLU A 929 10.91 33.29 -32.30
N GLN A 930 11.94 32.85 -33.03
CA GLN A 930 12.44 31.49 -32.96
C GLN A 930 13.96 31.45 -32.96
N ASP A 931 14.49 30.41 -32.33
CA ASP A 931 15.88 29.97 -32.55
C ASP A 931 16.07 29.63 -34.04
N ARG A 932 17.31 29.64 -34.52
CA ARG A 932 17.67 29.15 -35.86
C ARG A 932 18.94 28.32 -35.76
N PHE A 933 18.98 27.21 -36.49
CA PHE A 933 20.22 26.48 -36.75
C PHE A 933 20.88 27.10 -37.97
N GLU A 934 22.00 27.75 -37.72
CA GLU A 934 22.82 28.44 -38.72
C GLU A 934 24.20 28.68 -38.12
N LYS A 935 25.19 28.91 -38.98
CA LYS A 935 26.50 29.39 -38.51
C LYS A 935 26.34 30.83 -38.00
N PRO A 936 26.69 31.14 -36.74
CA PRO A 936 26.53 32.49 -36.22
C PRO A 936 27.37 33.53 -36.98
N ASP A 937 26.70 34.55 -37.50
CA ASP A 937 27.31 35.70 -38.17
C ASP A 937 28.12 36.58 -37.19
N TYR A 938 28.98 37.44 -37.74
CA TYR A 938 29.89 38.30 -36.97
C TYR A 938 29.18 39.32 -36.08
N ASP A 939 27.94 39.68 -36.40
CA ASP A 939 27.09 40.61 -35.66
C ASP A 939 26.33 39.96 -34.49
N VAL A 940 26.39 38.62 -34.38
CA VAL A 940 25.72 37.87 -33.31
C VAL A 940 26.42 38.10 -31.98
N ARG A 941 25.65 38.53 -30.97
CA ARG A 941 26.18 38.81 -29.64
C ARG A 941 26.63 37.53 -28.93
N GLY A 942 27.87 37.53 -28.44
CA GLY A 942 28.45 36.39 -27.72
C GLY A 942 28.91 35.26 -28.63
N ARG A 943 29.12 35.56 -29.92
CA ARG A 943 29.81 34.68 -30.87
C ARG A 943 31.16 34.24 -30.31
N LYS A 944 31.50 32.99 -30.55
CA LYS A 944 32.78 32.37 -30.22
C LYS A 944 33.83 32.70 -31.28
N GLU A 945 35.06 32.26 -31.06
CA GLU A 945 36.14 32.38 -32.03
C GLU A 945 35.82 31.61 -33.31
N GLU A 946 36.30 32.09 -34.47
CA GLU A 946 36.02 31.48 -35.78
C GLU A 946 36.42 30.00 -35.82
N GLU A 947 37.51 29.65 -35.14
CA GLU A 947 38.02 28.28 -35.07
C GLU A 947 37.01 27.29 -34.47
N ALA A 948 36.15 27.74 -33.56
CA ALA A 948 35.15 26.88 -32.92
C ALA A 948 34.06 26.41 -33.91
N TYR A 949 33.83 27.16 -35.00
CA TYR A 949 32.81 26.84 -36.01
C TYR A 949 33.38 26.14 -37.26
N ARG A 950 34.69 25.83 -37.29
CA ARG A 950 35.38 25.30 -38.48
C ARG A 950 34.83 23.96 -39.01
N HIS A 951 34.08 23.23 -38.18
CA HIS A 951 33.52 21.92 -38.51
C HIS A 951 32.03 21.96 -38.86
N LEU A 952 31.39 23.13 -38.79
CA LEU A 952 30.00 23.30 -39.20
C LEU A 952 29.89 23.40 -40.73
N GLU A 953 28.86 22.76 -41.27
CA GLU A 953 28.41 22.93 -42.65
C GLU A 953 27.49 24.16 -42.76
N ASP A 954 27.01 24.44 -43.98
CA ASP A 954 26.19 25.63 -44.28
C ASP A 954 24.87 25.67 -43.50
N ASP A 955 24.36 24.51 -43.09
CA ASP A 955 23.16 24.37 -42.26
C ASP A 955 23.41 24.62 -40.76
N GLY A 956 24.65 24.95 -40.38
CA GLY A 956 25.06 25.16 -39.00
C GLY A 956 25.21 23.87 -38.19
N ILE A 957 25.29 22.70 -38.83
CA ILE A 957 25.45 21.41 -38.16
C ILE A 957 26.81 20.81 -38.52
N VAL A 958 27.41 20.06 -37.59
CA VAL A 958 28.73 19.45 -37.82
C VAL A 958 28.71 18.40 -38.93
N ALA A 959 29.75 18.41 -39.77
CA ALA A 959 29.99 17.36 -40.76
C ALA A 959 30.21 15.98 -40.12
N LEU A 960 29.76 14.92 -40.80
CA LEU A 960 30.05 13.55 -40.39
C LEU A 960 31.56 13.27 -40.45
N GLU A 961 32.05 12.44 -39.52
CA GLU A 961 33.47 12.09 -39.37
C GLU A 961 34.39 13.27 -39.00
N ALA A 962 33.85 14.45 -38.70
CA ALA A 962 34.62 15.57 -38.17
C ALA A 962 35.21 15.23 -36.80
N LYS A 963 36.51 15.54 -36.62
CA LYS A 963 37.22 15.37 -35.35
C LYS A 963 37.03 16.63 -34.51
N LEU A 964 36.19 16.51 -33.49
CA LEU A 964 35.86 17.60 -32.59
C LEU A 964 36.72 17.53 -31.33
N LYS A 965 37.24 18.68 -30.94
CA LYS A 965 37.92 18.91 -29.67
C LYS A 965 37.02 19.67 -28.72
N GLU A 966 37.55 19.95 -27.55
CA GLU A 966 36.90 20.76 -26.55
C GLU A 966 36.48 22.13 -27.13
N TYR A 967 35.30 22.61 -26.73
CA TYR A 967 34.71 23.89 -27.16
C TYR A 967 34.36 24.01 -28.65
N ASP A 968 34.73 23.05 -29.50
CA ASP A 968 34.25 23.02 -30.88
C ASP A 968 32.71 22.95 -30.90
N VAL A 969 32.11 23.70 -31.82
CA VAL A 969 30.66 23.80 -31.99
C VAL A 969 30.15 22.61 -32.77
N ILE A 970 29.16 21.93 -32.20
CA ILE A 970 28.51 20.75 -32.78
C ILE A 970 27.27 21.17 -33.56
N VAL A 971 26.51 22.12 -33.01
CA VAL A 971 25.34 22.73 -33.65
C VAL A 971 25.37 24.22 -33.39
N GLY A 972 25.57 24.99 -34.46
CA GLY A 972 25.39 26.43 -34.52
C GLY A 972 23.93 26.78 -34.25
N ARG A 973 23.69 27.62 -33.24
CA ARG A 973 22.34 28.08 -32.89
C ARG A 973 22.35 29.54 -32.50
N THR A 974 21.51 30.32 -33.16
CA THR A 974 21.25 31.71 -32.80
C THR A 974 19.88 31.83 -32.14
N SER A 975 19.80 32.56 -31.04
CA SER A 975 18.56 32.80 -30.28
C SER A 975 18.21 34.30 -30.24
N PRO A 976 16.92 34.66 -30.14
CA PRO A 976 16.52 36.04 -29.91
C PRO A 976 16.96 36.56 -28.53
N PRO A 977 17.01 37.89 -28.33
CA PRO A 977 17.36 38.50 -27.05
C PRO A 977 16.33 38.19 -25.94
N ARG A 978 16.80 37.90 -24.73
CA ARG A 978 15.97 37.42 -23.60
C ARG A 978 15.11 38.52 -22.94
N PHE A 979 15.50 39.79 -23.11
CA PHE A 979 14.82 40.97 -22.58
C PHE A 979 15.02 42.12 -23.57
N LEU A 980 13.92 42.65 -24.13
CA LEU A 980 13.93 43.96 -24.76
C LEU A 980 13.82 45.00 -23.64
N SER A 981 14.93 45.63 -23.25
CA SER A 981 14.90 46.79 -22.37
C SER A 981 14.33 47.98 -23.14
N GLU A 982 13.30 48.65 -22.60
CA GLU A 982 12.61 49.81 -23.21
C GLU A 982 13.52 51.02 -23.53
N TYR A 983 14.77 51.05 -23.05
CA TYR A 983 15.61 52.26 -23.04
C TYR A 983 16.88 52.23 -23.91
N GLU A 984 17.14 51.18 -24.70
CA GLU A 984 18.26 51.18 -25.65
C GLU A 984 17.76 50.90 -27.08
N ARG A 985 18.33 51.60 -28.07
CA ARG A 985 17.97 51.54 -29.49
C ARG A 985 17.84 50.09 -30.01
N PRO A 986 16.99 49.83 -31.02
CA PRO A 986 16.62 48.48 -31.45
C PRO A 986 17.71 47.89 -32.35
N THR A 987 18.88 47.59 -31.81
CA THR A 987 19.74 46.61 -32.47
C THR A 987 19.26 45.24 -32.00
N ILE A 988 18.42 44.60 -32.82
CA ILE A 988 17.94 43.23 -32.60
C ILE A 988 19.11 42.27 -32.84
N THR A 989 20.17 42.38 -32.03
CA THR A 989 21.30 41.46 -32.11
C THR A 989 20.88 40.15 -31.48
N ARG A 990 20.77 39.11 -32.31
CA ARG A 990 20.62 37.72 -31.87
C ARG A 990 21.81 37.34 -31.00
N ARG A 991 21.65 36.33 -30.15
CA ARG A 991 22.70 35.79 -29.28
C ARG A 991 23.11 34.41 -29.76
N ASP A 992 24.40 34.11 -29.67
CA ASP A 992 24.89 32.76 -29.87
C ASP A 992 24.52 31.86 -28.66
N THR A 993 23.77 30.80 -28.93
CA THR A 993 23.39 29.74 -27.96
C THR A 993 23.77 28.35 -28.46
N SER A 994 24.79 28.29 -29.32
CA SER A 994 25.32 27.08 -29.96
C SER A 994 25.74 26.01 -28.96
N VAL A 995 25.53 24.75 -29.35
CA VAL A 995 25.89 23.58 -28.55
C VAL A 995 27.33 23.19 -28.86
N THR A 996 28.18 23.13 -27.84
CA THR A 996 29.59 22.73 -27.95
C THR A 996 29.89 21.40 -27.29
N VAL A 997 31.03 20.83 -27.66
CA VAL A 997 31.66 19.76 -26.91
C VAL A 997 31.94 20.23 -25.48
N VAL A 998 31.72 19.34 -24.51
CA VAL A 998 32.00 19.66 -23.10
C VAL A 998 33.50 19.83 -22.83
N HIS A 999 33.83 20.54 -21.76
CA HIS A 999 35.19 20.66 -21.23
C HIS A 999 35.86 19.28 -21.06
N GLY A 1000 37.12 19.14 -21.51
CA GLY A 1000 37.87 17.88 -21.55
C GLY A 1000 37.32 16.81 -22.49
N GLY A 1001 36.30 17.13 -23.30
CA GLY A 1001 35.69 16.22 -24.25
C GLY A 1001 36.37 16.25 -25.61
N GLN A 1002 36.45 15.09 -26.25
CA GLN A 1002 36.87 14.95 -27.64
C GLN A 1002 36.09 13.80 -28.29
N GLY A 1003 36.07 13.76 -29.61
CA GLY A 1003 35.51 12.64 -30.34
C GLY A 1003 35.29 12.93 -31.81
N VAL A 1004 34.81 11.92 -32.53
CA VAL A 1004 34.47 11.99 -33.94
C VAL A 1004 32.95 12.01 -34.09
N ALA A 1005 32.42 12.89 -34.93
CA ALA A 1005 31.00 12.91 -35.25
C ALA A 1005 30.60 11.62 -36.00
N ASP A 1006 29.85 10.73 -35.34
CA ASP A 1006 29.47 9.42 -35.88
C ASP A 1006 28.13 9.47 -36.62
N LYS A 1007 27.14 10.15 -36.02
CA LYS A 1007 25.78 10.22 -36.56
C LYS A 1007 25.15 11.57 -36.27
N VAL A 1008 24.46 12.11 -37.27
CA VAL A 1008 23.60 13.29 -37.14
C VAL A 1008 22.18 12.84 -37.47
N PHE A 1009 21.24 13.17 -36.59
CA PHE A 1009 19.84 12.92 -36.82
C PHE A 1009 19.06 14.22 -36.78
N LEU A 1010 18.23 14.43 -37.81
CA LEU A 1010 17.33 15.55 -37.94
C LEU A 1010 15.90 15.05 -37.83
N THR A 1011 15.13 15.65 -36.93
CA THR A 1011 13.73 15.30 -36.73
C THR A 1011 12.94 16.48 -36.21
N VAL A 1012 11.66 16.27 -35.93
CA VAL A 1012 10.74 17.30 -35.43
C VAL A 1012 10.08 16.81 -34.15
N THR A 1013 10.00 17.69 -33.15
CA THR A 1013 9.30 17.40 -31.89
C THR A 1013 7.78 17.40 -32.07
N SER A 1014 7.02 17.06 -31.04
CA SER A 1014 5.54 17.12 -31.08
C SER A 1014 5.01 18.55 -31.29
N GLU A 1015 5.81 19.56 -30.94
CA GLU A 1015 5.42 20.97 -31.07
C GLU A 1015 5.75 21.55 -32.46
N GLY A 1016 6.35 20.75 -33.35
CA GLY A 1016 6.77 21.22 -34.66
C GLY A 1016 8.12 21.96 -34.66
N ASN A 1017 8.92 21.82 -33.61
CA ASN A 1017 10.27 22.39 -33.52
C ASN A 1017 11.28 21.43 -34.16
N ARG A 1018 12.27 21.95 -34.90
CA ARG A 1018 13.36 21.12 -35.42
C ARG A 1018 14.25 20.67 -34.27
N LEU A 1019 14.57 19.37 -34.24
CA LEU A 1019 15.41 18.72 -33.26
C LEU A 1019 16.59 18.07 -33.97
N VAL A 1020 17.80 18.47 -33.60
CA VAL A 1020 19.05 17.86 -34.04
C VAL A 1020 19.64 17.04 -32.90
N LYS A 1021 20.02 15.80 -33.19
CA LYS A 1021 20.81 14.95 -32.28
C LYS A 1021 22.09 14.53 -32.97
N VAL A 1022 23.23 14.85 -32.36
CA VAL A 1022 24.56 14.47 -32.86
C VAL A 1022 25.21 13.51 -31.87
N ILE A 1023 25.67 12.37 -32.37
CA ILE A 1023 26.40 11.38 -31.58
C ILE A 1023 27.88 11.51 -31.88
N LEU A 1024 28.67 11.75 -30.83
CA LEU A 1024 30.13 11.66 -30.91
C LEU A 1024 30.59 10.31 -30.39
N ARG A 1025 31.53 9.70 -31.11
CA ARG A 1025 32.25 8.50 -30.69
C ARG A 1025 33.70 8.83 -30.37
N ASP A 1026 34.20 8.27 -29.29
CA ASP A 1026 35.56 8.48 -28.82
C ASP A 1026 36.22 7.14 -28.55
N LEU A 1027 37.41 6.93 -29.12
CA LEU A 1027 38.15 5.69 -28.98
C LEU A 1027 38.87 5.69 -27.63
N ARG A 1028 38.54 4.72 -26.78
CA ARG A 1028 39.15 4.54 -25.46
C ARG A 1028 40.02 3.29 -25.47
N ILE A 1029 41.31 3.52 -25.65
CA ILE A 1029 42.34 2.51 -25.43
C ILE A 1029 42.65 2.50 -23.92
N PRO A 1030 42.80 1.33 -23.28
CA PRO A 1030 43.19 1.26 -21.88
C PRO A 1030 44.44 2.08 -21.56
N GLU A 1031 44.33 2.97 -20.59
CA GLU A 1031 45.40 3.85 -20.12
C GLU A 1031 45.62 3.69 -18.61
N ILE A 1032 46.75 4.20 -18.11
CA ILE A 1032 47.06 4.17 -16.68
C ILE A 1032 45.99 4.96 -15.92
N GLY A 1033 45.35 4.33 -14.94
CA GLY A 1033 44.25 4.92 -14.17
C GLY A 1033 42.88 4.30 -14.48
N ASP A 1034 42.76 3.55 -15.59
CA ASP A 1034 41.57 2.77 -15.89
C ASP A 1034 41.40 1.62 -14.89
N LYS A 1035 40.14 1.31 -14.54
CA LYS A 1035 39.82 0.31 -13.52
C LYS A 1035 39.42 -1.01 -14.15
N PHE A 1036 39.99 -2.09 -13.64
CA PHE A 1036 39.66 -3.46 -14.02
C PHE A 1036 39.18 -4.24 -12.80
N ALA A 1037 38.31 -5.23 -13.02
CA ALA A 1037 37.86 -6.13 -11.98
C ALA A 1037 37.67 -7.55 -12.51
N SER A 1038 37.95 -8.53 -11.64
CA SER A 1038 37.61 -9.93 -11.87
C SER A 1038 36.21 -10.26 -11.36
N ARG A 1039 35.67 -11.43 -11.77
CA ARG A 1039 34.38 -11.96 -11.29
C ARG A 1039 34.39 -12.45 -9.83
N HIS A 1040 35.37 -12.05 -9.03
CA HIS A 1040 35.52 -12.42 -7.62
C HIS A 1040 35.67 -11.18 -6.71
N GLY A 1041 35.28 -9.98 -7.18
CA GLY A 1041 35.30 -8.76 -6.38
C GLY A 1041 36.73 -8.25 -6.09
N GLN A 1042 37.70 -8.67 -6.91
CA GLN A 1042 39.04 -8.09 -6.93
C GLN A 1042 39.07 -7.00 -7.99
N LYS A 1043 39.20 -5.75 -7.53
CA LYS A 1043 39.34 -4.55 -8.38
C LYS A 1043 40.79 -4.06 -8.31
N GLY A 1044 41.26 -3.49 -9.41
CA GLY A 1044 42.58 -2.88 -9.49
C GLY A 1044 42.61 -1.74 -10.50
N VAL A 1045 43.69 -0.97 -10.43
CA VAL A 1045 44.02 0.14 -11.35
C VAL A 1045 45.24 -0.24 -12.16
#